data_AF-A0A8C3C6M8-F1
#
_entry.id   AF-A0A8C3C6M8-F1
#
_cell.length_a   1.000
_cell.length_b   1.000
_cell.length_c   1.000
_cell.angle_alpha   90.00
_cell.angle_beta   90.00
_cell.angle_gamma   90.00
#
_symmetry.space_group_name_H-M   'P 1'
#
loop_
_entity.id
_entity.type
_entity.pdbx_description
1 polymer ?
#
loop_
_entity_poly.entity_id
_entity_poly.type
_entity_poly.pdbx_seq_one_letter_code
_entity_poly.pdbx_strand_id
1 'polypeptide(L)'
;MSVPDGEPANPAHALFESFLRAGQCQEVLSCFGELCRQLGLQGSGLQLYHGLKAGLNYWNAKALWSKLDKKAGHKDYDQGTACANTKCLVVGAGPCGLRVAIELALLGARVVLVEKRDAFSRNNVLHLWPFTIHDLRALGAKKFYGRFCTGTLDHISIRQLQLILLKVALLLGVEVHINVQFKDLLPPASRGDGQGGWRAVLQPSSSPLSHYEFDVLISAGGGKFVPEGFKRKETRGKVAIGITTNFVNRHSRAEVEVSEISGVARIYNQKFFQNLYNKTGIDLENIVYYKDDTHYFVMTAKKQSLLKKGVILQDKPDIESLLADENVNRDALLSYAKEAANFSTNYRLPELEFALNHRALPDVDMFDFTCMTRSENAALVREHNGARLLLGLVGDCLVEPFWPLGTGVARGFLAAFDAAWMVRRWAAGTPPLEVLAERESIYQHLSQTSPDNTNKNVSQYSIDPATRYPNINLHAIKANQVRDLYLVGTVEVDHKKRRDNRLSTAVSGDAYEELLRWCQASTAGYHGVEVTDFTSSWTSGLALCALVHRFRPDLVDFQAVDPQDPVGIHQLMLDTAEQELGIQPVLSSTEMASMAEPDRLGLITYLSQFYEAFKPSPASAEVSRKPLSPRGTRGAILFLSKLQKSRTLTHKRAQESAQKDPEAKKIHRDAEVDAALDGDPLDGDHSQPPAATADPAQPPSRGESSDACYFCGRRVYILERASAEGRFFHRGCFQCWQCGATLRLGDYAFHEEDGHFYCLLHDPNAPGMDMPPSEPPVLPDGDVNANPTFSDAESPCASPEGEEVLGSPQSPPATPEPGEEPGAEEDAAGTGEVEEQEVAPSGEDDVPEEDEGPGAEPRQGAEEAEEGGGRRKIVLSPLEKLSLSTLSLTGDAEAEAPPKPARLWLQAAPEALPALWPGLAAWEEEEEEEDREVDMEEDSEESDSEEEEEEEEAEEEEGLDLGTIGESCPILGDLKYATCKRTLPRRVREAQMKRFCKAQAIQRRLEEIEVTFRELEQQGIKLEKFLRDEGGSPADQKTQWMNQLLYLVQKKNSLMSEESDLMIAVQELKLEEQQWQLDQKLRWYMEKEEALKTAEDCVAEKETLAQLLDVVNKRNALIQMQEEKRLSELHA
;
A
#
# COMPACT_ATOMS: atom_id res chain seq x y z
N MET A 1 -5.92 -28.47 -42.18
CA MET A 1 -5.34 -29.19 -43.33
C MET A 1 -4.52 -30.35 -42.79
N SER A 2 -4.83 -31.59 -43.18
CA SER A 2 -4.14 -32.79 -42.69
C SER A 2 -2.71 -32.90 -43.24
N VAL A 3 -1.74 -33.21 -42.39
CA VAL A 3 -0.34 -33.46 -42.79
C VAL A 3 -0.23 -34.85 -43.41
N PRO A 4 0.59 -35.07 -44.47
CA PRO A 4 0.71 -36.39 -45.08
C PRO A 4 1.42 -37.40 -44.15
N ASP A 5 0.79 -38.55 -43.91
CA ASP A 5 1.44 -39.69 -43.27
C ASP A 5 2.61 -40.19 -44.12
N GLY A 6 3.82 -40.18 -43.56
CA GLY A 6 5.00 -40.77 -44.21
C GLY A 6 6.37 -40.20 -43.85
N GLU A 7 6.46 -39.00 -43.27
CA GLU A 7 7.76 -38.53 -42.75
C GLU A 7 8.09 -39.20 -41.40
N PRO A 8 9.30 -39.76 -41.22
CA PRO A 8 9.73 -40.27 -39.93
C PRO A 8 9.80 -39.11 -38.93
N ALA A 9 8.93 -39.13 -37.91
CA ALA A 9 8.79 -38.05 -36.94
C ALA A 9 10.15 -37.60 -36.40
N ASN A 10 10.53 -36.35 -36.70
CA ASN A 10 11.84 -35.83 -36.34
C ASN A 10 12.02 -35.93 -34.81
N PRO A 11 13.02 -36.69 -34.31
CA PRO A 11 13.19 -36.92 -32.87
C PRO A 11 13.42 -35.62 -32.10
N ALA A 12 14.00 -34.59 -32.72
CA ALA A 12 14.14 -33.27 -32.09
C ALA A 12 12.79 -32.57 -31.88
N HIS A 13 11.82 -32.72 -32.79
CA HIS A 13 10.47 -32.18 -32.61
C HIS A 13 9.77 -32.92 -31.46
N ALA A 14 9.81 -34.26 -31.45
CA ALA A 14 9.18 -35.06 -30.39
C ALA A 14 9.77 -34.77 -28.98
N LEU A 15 11.08 -34.54 -28.89
CA LEU A 15 11.73 -34.10 -27.64
C LEU A 15 11.31 -32.68 -27.23
N PHE A 16 11.12 -31.77 -28.18
CA PHE A 16 10.61 -30.42 -27.90
C PHE A 16 9.15 -30.44 -27.46
N GLU A 17 8.27 -31.23 -28.08
CA GLU A 17 6.88 -31.43 -27.61
C GLU A 17 6.82 -32.04 -26.21
N SER A 18 7.77 -32.92 -25.88
CA SER A 18 7.90 -33.50 -24.53
C SER A 18 8.36 -32.44 -23.52
N PHE A 19 9.33 -31.60 -23.88
CA PHE A 19 9.75 -30.43 -23.09
C PHE A 19 8.62 -29.40 -22.89
N LEU A 20 7.80 -29.14 -23.92
CA LEU A 20 6.63 -28.25 -23.81
C LEU A 20 5.59 -28.82 -22.84
N ARG A 21 5.30 -30.12 -22.90
CA ARG A 21 4.28 -30.78 -22.04
C ARG A 21 4.77 -31.14 -20.63
N ALA A 22 6.07 -31.22 -20.40
CA ALA A 22 6.66 -31.59 -19.11
C ALA A 22 6.09 -30.77 -17.94
N GLY A 23 5.57 -31.47 -16.93
CA GLY A 23 4.83 -30.94 -15.79
C GLY A 23 5.61 -30.92 -14.46
N GLN A 24 6.86 -31.41 -14.48
CA GLN A 24 7.76 -31.45 -13.33
C GLN A 24 9.12 -30.80 -13.62
N CYS A 25 9.78 -30.23 -12.60
CA CYS A 25 11.04 -29.52 -12.78
C CYS A 25 12.18 -30.43 -13.31
N GLN A 26 12.32 -31.64 -12.75
CA GLN A 26 13.33 -32.60 -13.19
C GLN A 26 13.07 -33.10 -14.62
N GLU A 27 11.80 -33.31 -14.98
CA GLU A 27 11.36 -33.72 -16.33
C GLU A 27 11.72 -32.64 -17.36
N VAL A 28 11.37 -31.37 -17.09
CA VAL A 28 11.74 -30.22 -17.95
C VAL A 28 13.26 -30.16 -18.18
N LEU A 29 14.06 -30.35 -17.13
CA LEU A 29 15.52 -30.36 -17.24
C LEU A 29 16.05 -31.56 -18.04
N SER A 30 15.47 -32.76 -17.87
CA SER A 30 15.87 -33.97 -18.61
C SER A 30 15.54 -33.84 -20.10
N CYS A 31 14.30 -33.49 -20.44
CA CYS A 31 13.87 -33.31 -21.83
C CYS A 31 14.69 -32.21 -22.54
N PHE A 32 15.01 -31.11 -21.84
CA PHE A 32 15.86 -30.06 -22.40
C PHE A 32 17.31 -30.53 -22.64
N GLY A 33 17.88 -31.30 -21.70
CA GLY A 33 19.21 -31.89 -21.85
C GLY A 33 19.29 -32.99 -22.92
N GLU A 34 18.20 -33.71 -23.18
CA GLU A 34 18.05 -34.64 -24.30
C GLU A 34 17.95 -33.89 -25.63
N LEU A 35 17.11 -32.86 -25.70
CA LEU A 35 16.93 -32.01 -26.86
C LEU A 35 18.25 -31.35 -27.31
N CYS A 36 19.01 -30.78 -26.36
CA CYS A 36 20.31 -30.18 -26.67
C CYS A 36 21.31 -31.21 -27.20
N ARG A 37 21.34 -32.42 -26.62
CA ARG A 37 22.18 -33.52 -27.13
C ARG A 37 21.77 -33.96 -28.53
N GLN A 38 20.46 -34.07 -28.80
CA GLN A 38 19.94 -34.48 -30.10
C GLN A 38 20.24 -33.47 -31.21
N LEU A 39 20.25 -32.18 -30.88
CA LEU A 39 20.60 -31.09 -31.81
C LEU A 39 22.12 -30.82 -31.88
N GLY A 40 22.95 -31.55 -31.13
CA GLY A 40 24.40 -31.35 -31.07
C GLY A 40 24.82 -30.02 -30.43
N LEU A 41 23.94 -29.38 -29.67
CA LEU A 41 24.17 -28.07 -29.07
C LEU A 41 24.91 -28.19 -27.72
N GLN A 42 25.90 -27.33 -27.55
CA GLN A 42 26.76 -27.23 -26.36
C GLN A 42 26.97 -25.74 -26.06
N GLY A 43 26.92 -25.34 -24.78
CA GLY A 43 27.16 -23.96 -24.34
C GLY A 43 26.00 -23.34 -23.56
N SER A 44 26.06 -22.01 -23.41
CA SER A 44 25.17 -21.20 -22.57
C SER A 44 24.84 -19.87 -23.24
N GLY A 45 23.80 -19.17 -22.78
CA GLY A 45 23.36 -17.87 -23.28
C GLY A 45 22.76 -17.90 -24.69
N LEU A 46 22.63 -16.73 -25.31
CA LEU A 46 21.87 -16.54 -26.56
C LEU A 46 22.41 -17.31 -27.78
N GLN A 47 23.67 -17.76 -27.76
CA GLN A 47 24.20 -18.67 -28.79
C GLN A 47 23.45 -20.01 -28.80
N LEU A 48 23.09 -20.53 -27.62
CA LEU A 48 22.27 -21.74 -27.49
C LEU A 48 20.85 -21.48 -28.02
N TYR A 49 20.26 -20.33 -27.69
CA TYR A 49 18.94 -19.91 -28.21
C TYR A 49 18.90 -19.88 -29.74
N HIS A 50 19.89 -19.25 -30.39
CA HIS A 50 19.96 -19.21 -31.85
C HIS A 50 20.17 -20.60 -32.47
N GLY A 51 20.95 -21.47 -31.82
CA GLY A 51 21.11 -22.87 -32.22
C GLY A 51 19.82 -23.68 -32.10
N LEU A 52 19.09 -23.54 -30.99
CA LEU A 52 17.78 -24.17 -30.76
C LEU A 52 16.77 -23.74 -31.82
N LYS A 53 16.64 -22.42 -32.04
CA LYS A 53 15.75 -21.83 -33.04
C LYS A 53 16.07 -22.32 -34.47
N ALA A 54 17.35 -22.40 -34.83
CA ALA A 54 17.78 -22.92 -36.13
C ALA A 54 17.48 -24.42 -36.30
N GLY A 55 17.69 -25.22 -35.25
CA GLY A 55 17.40 -26.65 -35.23
C GLY A 55 15.91 -27.03 -35.12
N LEU A 56 15.06 -26.09 -34.69
CA LEU A 56 13.62 -26.29 -34.42
C LEU A 56 12.74 -25.31 -35.22
N ASN A 57 13.04 -25.17 -36.51
CA ASN A 57 12.26 -24.32 -37.42
C ASN A 57 11.06 -25.06 -38.04
N TYR A 58 10.11 -25.46 -37.21
CA TYR A 58 8.87 -26.13 -37.62
C TYR A 58 7.63 -25.41 -37.06
N TRP A 59 6.45 -25.73 -37.61
CA TRP A 59 5.21 -24.97 -37.41
C TRP A 59 4.90 -24.71 -35.92
N ASN A 60 4.99 -25.73 -35.07
CA ASN A 60 4.56 -25.63 -33.67
C ASN A 60 5.45 -24.72 -32.81
N ALA A 61 6.72 -24.54 -33.19
CA ALA A 61 7.70 -23.72 -32.46
C ALA A 61 7.83 -22.29 -33.01
N LYS A 62 7.48 -22.02 -34.28
CA LYS A 62 7.62 -20.71 -34.93
C LYS A 62 6.97 -19.55 -34.16
N ALA A 63 5.75 -19.75 -33.65
CA ALA A 63 5.01 -18.73 -32.89
C ALA A 63 5.73 -18.36 -31.58
N LEU A 64 6.35 -19.32 -30.90
CA LEU A 64 7.15 -19.08 -29.69
C LEU A 64 8.43 -18.32 -30.02
N TRP A 65 9.13 -18.70 -31.10
CA TRP A 65 10.33 -17.98 -31.53
C TRP A 65 10.02 -16.53 -31.87
N SER A 66 8.96 -16.25 -32.63
CA SER A 66 8.53 -14.89 -32.97
C SER A 66 8.29 -14.01 -31.73
N LYS A 67 7.61 -14.54 -30.70
CA LYS A 67 7.36 -13.82 -29.45
C LYS A 67 8.66 -13.53 -28.68
N LEU A 68 9.57 -14.50 -28.57
CA LEU A 68 10.87 -14.33 -27.91
C LEU A 68 11.81 -13.40 -28.69
N ASP A 69 11.84 -13.49 -30.02
CA ASP A 69 12.57 -12.58 -30.91
C ASP A 69 12.08 -11.14 -30.76
N LYS A 70 10.76 -10.92 -30.72
CA LYS A 70 10.14 -9.59 -30.53
C LYS A 70 10.59 -8.94 -29.22
N LYS A 71 10.71 -9.73 -28.14
CA LYS A 71 11.24 -9.22 -26.86
C LYS A 71 12.75 -8.99 -26.94
N ALA A 72 13.53 -9.96 -27.43
CA ALA A 72 14.99 -9.85 -27.54
C ALA A 72 15.46 -8.71 -28.46
N GLY A 73 14.68 -8.38 -29.50
CA GLY A 73 14.94 -7.27 -30.42
C GLY A 73 14.66 -5.87 -29.84
N HIS A 74 14.16 -5.75 -28.61
CA HIS A 74 13.94 -4.43 -28.00
C HIS A 74 15.26 -3.70 -27.75
N LYS A 75 15.28 -2.39 -28.06
CA LYS A 75 16.49 -1.53 -28.05
C LYS A 75 17.31 -1.58 -26.75
N ASP A 76 16.65 -1.82 -25.60
CA ASP A 76 17.33 -1.78 -24.30
C ASP A 76 18.28 -2.97 -24.08
N TYR A 77 18.07 -4.09 -24.79
CA TYR A 77 18.94 -5.27 -24.74
C TYR A 77 20.18 -5.15 -25.64
N ASP A 78 20.21 -4.16 -26.54
CA ASP A 78 21.30 -3.93 -27.52
C ASP A 78 21.68 -5.22 -28.29
N GLN A 79 20.67 -5.88 -28.86
CA GLN A 79 20.79 -7.16 -29.57
C GLN A 79 21.47 -8.29 -28.76
N GLY A 80 21.34 -8.24 -27.42
CA GLY A 80 21.97 -9.20 -26.52
C GLY A 80 23.47 -8.95 -26.32
N THR A 81 23.93 -7.70 -26.47
CA THR A 81 25.33 -7.32 -26.26
C THR A 81 25.55 -6.39 -25.06
N ALA A 82 24.49 -5.76 -24.54
CA ALA A 82 24.54 -4.77 -23.47
C ALA A 82 25.26 -5.25 -22.18
N CYS A 83 25.26 -6.55 -21.90
CA CYS A 83 25.92 -7.18 -20.75
C CYS A 83 26.83 -8.35 -21.15
N ALA A 84 27.36 -8.39 -22.38
CA ALA A 84 28.10 -9.54 -22.92
C ALA A 84 29.33 -10.00 -22.09
N ASN A 85 29.93 -9.09 -21.31
CA ASN A 85 31.08 -9.39 -20.45
C ASN A 85 30.69 -9.66 -18.97
N THR A 86 29.42 -9.51 -18.62
CA THR A 86 28.89 -9.62 -17.25
C THR A 86 28.60 -11.07 -16.90
N LYS A 87 29.04 -11.51 -15.73
CA LYS A 87 28.78 -12.84 -15.18
C LYS A 87 27.89 -12.73 -13.95
N CYS A 88 26.69 -13.29 -14.06
CA CYS A 88 25.65 -13.24 -13.04
C CYS A 88 25.54 -14.59 -12.33
N LEU A 89 25.32 -14.53 -11.01
CA LEU A 89 24.77 -15.63 -10.20
C LEU A 89 23.40 -15.21 -9.66
N VAL A 90 22.37 -15.99 -9.96
CA VAL A 90 21.00 -15.80 -9.44
C VAL A 90 20.72 -16.86 -8.37
N VAL A 91 20.24 -16.45 -7.20
CA VAL A 91 19.94 -17.35 -6.07
C VAL A 91 18.43 -17.52 -5.92
N GLY A 92 17.93 -18.70 -6.27
CA GLY A 92 16.53 -19.11 -6.14
C GLY A 92 15.79 -19.18 -7.48
N ALA A 93 15.17 -20.32 -7.79
CA ALA A 93 14.30 -20.54 -8.96
C ALA A 93 12.83 -20.21 -8.66
N GLY A 94 12.55 -19.30 -7.73
CA GLY A 94 11.22 -18.72 -7.57
C GLY A 94 10.80 -17.90 -8.81
N PRO A 95 9.51 -17.55 -8.97
CA PRO A 95 9.04 -16.79 -10.13
C PRO A 95 9.89 -15.55 -10.44
N CYS A 96 10.17 -14.72 -9.43
CA CYS A 96 10.95 -13.49 -9.60
C CYS A 96 12.44 -13.76 -9.94
N GLY A 97 13.00 -14.87 -9.46
CA GLY A 97 14.38 -15.30 -9.74
C GLY A 97 14.56 -15.82 -11.17
N LEU A 98 13.64 -16.67 -11.63
CA LEU A 98 13.59 -17.06 -13.05
C LEU A 98 13.30 -15.84 -13.95
N ARG A 99 12.42 -14.93 -13.50
CA ARG A 99 12.06 -13.73 -14.26
C ARG A 99 13.23 -12.77 -14.45
N VAL A 100 14.06 -12.52 -13.43
CA VAL A 100 15.27 -11.70 -13.58
C VAL A 100 16.35 -12.44 -14.37
N ALA A 101 16.48 -13.77 -14.24
CA ALA A 101 17.42 -14.54 -15.06
C ALA A 101 17.11 -14.45 -16.57
N ILE A 102 15.84 -14.43 -16.96
CA ILE A 102 15.39 -14.17 -18.33
C ILE A 102 15.85 -12.79 -18.83
N GLU A 103 15.65 -11.72 -18.06
CA GLU A 103 16.07 -10.37 -18.45
C GLU A 103 17.60 -10.26 -18.58
N LEU A 104 18.34 -10.87 -17.66
CA LEU A 104 19.81 -10.89 -17.70
C LEU A 104 20.34 -11.68 -18.91
N ALA A 105 19.68 -12.77 -19.29
CA ALA A 105 20.01 -13.53 -20.50
C ALA A 105 19.71 -12.73 -21.78
N LEU A 106 18.57 -12.02 -21.83
CA LEU A 106 18.22 -11.13 -22.94
C LEU A 106 19.21 -9.97 -23.08
N LEU A 107 19.74 -9.42 -21.97
CA LEU A 107 20.83 -8.45 -21.97
C LEU A 107 22.18 -9.01 -22.48
N GLY A 108 22.30 -10.32 -22.67
CA GLY A 108 23.53 -10.99 -23.11
C GLY A 108 24.48 -11.41 -21.99
N ALA A 109 24.10 -11.26 -20.71
CA ALA A 109 24.94 -11.69 -19.60
C ALA A 109 25.06 -13.23 -19.55
N ARG A 110 26.17 -13.74 -19.01
CA ARG A 110 26.24 -15.15 -18.63
C ARG A 110 25.49 -15.35 -17.31
N VAL A 111 24.38 -16.07 -17.35
CA VAL A 111 23.51 -16.28 -16.17
C VAL A 111 23.59 -17.71 -15.69
N VAL A 112 24.10 -17.89 -14.46
CA VAL A 112 24.00 -19.13 -13.69
C VAL A 112 22.94 -18.93 -12.61
N LEU A 113 22.01 -19.87 -12.45
CA LEU A 113 20.99 -19.86 -11.41
C LEU A 113 21.12 -21.10 -10.52
N VAL A 114 21.12 -20.90 -9.21
CA VAL A 114 21.15 -21.98 -8.21
C VAL A 114 19.85 -22.04 -7.40
N GLU A 115 19.29 -23.25 -7.29
CA GLU A 115 18.11 -23.54 -6.48
C GLU A 115 18.41 -24.69 -5.51
N LYS A 116 18.00 -24.52 -4.24
CA LYS A 116 18.25 -25.49 -3.17
C LYS A 116 17.32 -26.70 -3.21
N ARG A 117 16.15 -26.57 -3.83
CA ARG A 117 15.17 -27.64 -4.06
C ARG A 117 15.44 -28.36 -5.39
N ASP A 118 14.73 -29.45 -5.61
CA ASP A 118 14.68 -30.26 -6.82
C ASP A 118 13.33 -30.22 -7.55
N ALA A 119 12.27 -29.74 -6.88
CA ALA A 119 10.91 -29.72 -7.40
C ALA A 119 10.17 -28.40 -7.12
N PHE A 120 9.26 -28.04 -8.03
CA PHE A 120 8.30 -26.95 -7.85
C PHE A 120 7.01 -27.50 -7.23
N SER A 121 6.86 -27.26 -5.93
CA SER A 121 6.00 -28.08 -5.05
C SER A 121 4.93 -27.28 -4.29
N ARG A 122 4.59 -26.08 -4.78
CA ARG A 122 3.64 -25.15 -4.16
C ARG A 122 2.41 -24.99 -5.06
N ASN A 123 1.24 -25.39 -4.55
CA ASN A 123 -0.02 -25.33 -5.30
C ASN A 123 -0.73 -23.99 -5.16
N ASN A 124 -0.49 -23.25 -4.07
CA ASN A 124 -1.12 -21.94 -3.80
C ASN A 124 -1.09 -21.01 -5.02
N VAL A 125 -2.17 -20.26 -5.19
CA VAL A 125 -2.45 -19.47 -6.39
C VAL A 125 -2.07 -18.00 -6.21
N LEU A 126 -1.45 -17.43 -7.23
CA LEU A 126 -0.98 -16.05 -7.31
C LEU A 126 -1.86 -15.25 -8.26
N HIS A 127 -2.44 -14.15 -7.78
CA HIS A 127 -3.05 -13.14 -8.64
C HIS A 127 -2.00 -12.41 -9.49
N LEU A 128 -2.38 -12.06 -10.71
CA LEU A 128 -1.57 -11.42 -11.75
C LEU A 128 -2.21 -10.09 -12.14
N TRP A 129 -1.43 -9.00 -12.09
CA TRP A 129 -1.87 -7.72 -12.65
C TRP A 129 -1.85 -7.76 -14.18
N PRO A 130 -2.64 -6.91 -14.88
CA PRO A 130 -2.72 -6.91 -16.34
C PRO A 130 -1.35 -6.87 -17.06
N PHE A 131 -0.39 -6.08 -16.57
CA PHE A 131 0.95 -6.03 -17.18
C PHE A 131 1.73 -7.35 -17.03
N THR A 132 1.52 -8.11 -15.94
CA THR A 132 2.17 -9.42 -15.75
C THR A 132 1.56 -10.49 -16.63
N ILE A 133 0.24 -10.44 -16.87
CA ILE A 133 -0.43 -11.30 -17.86
C ILE A 133 0.12 -10.99 -19.26
N HIS A 134 0.19 -9.71 -19.64
CA HIS A 134 0.76 -9.28 -20.92
C HIS A 134 2.23 -9.72 -21.10
N ASP A 135 3.10 -9.49 -20.11
CA ASP A 135 4.51 -9.90 -20.17
C ASP A 135 4.66 -11.43 -20.28
N LEU A 136 3.86 -12.22 -19.56
CA LEU A 136 3.88 -13.68 -19.66
C LEU A 136 3.31 -14.17 -21.00
N ARG A 137 2.24 -13.56 -21.54
CA ARG A 137 1.74 -13.83 -22.90
C ARG A 137 2.83 -13.52 -23.95
N ALA A 138 3.58 -12.43 -23.79
CA ALA A 138 4.70 -12.05 -24.64
C ALA A 138 5.94 -12.98 -24.51
N LEU A 139 6.09 -13.70 -23.39
CA LEU A 139 7.06 -14.78 -23.22
C LEU A 139 6.55 -16.15 -23.71
N GLY A 140 5.32 -16.22 -24.26
CA GLY A 140 4.74 -17.45 -24.80
C GLY A 140 4.03 -18.34 -23.77
N ALA A 141 3.59 -17.81 -22.62
CA ALA A 141 2.96 -18.60 -21.56
C ALA A 141 1.82 -19.54 -22.02
N LYS A 142 0.91 -19.07 -22.90
CA LYS A 142 -0.19 -19.89 -23.49
C LYS A 142 0.34 -21.14 -24.24
N LYS A 143 1.60 -21.14 -24.71
CA LYS A 143 2.24 -22.30 -25.35
C LYS A 143 2.74 -23.35 -24.35
N PHE A 144 3.19 -22.91 -23.17
CA PHE A 144 3.72 -23.78 -22.12
C PHE A 144 2.64 -24.27 -21.14
N TYR A 145 1.52 -23.55 -21.07
CA TYR A 145 0.36 -23.84 -20.23
C TYR A 145 -0.90 -23.30 -20.94
N GLY A 146 -1.65 -24.17 -21.63
CA GLY A 146 -2.78 -23.76 -22.49
C GLY A 146 -3.93 -23.05 -21.77
N ARG A 147 -4.06 -23.28 -20.45
CA ARG A 147 -5.06 -22.64 -19.57
C ARG A 147 -4.63 -21.25 -19.06
N PHE A 148 -3.48 -20.73 -19.52
CA PHE A 148 -2.91 -19.48 -19.00
C PHE A 148 -3.81 -18.27 -19.27
N CYS A 149 -4.49 -17.79 -18.23
CA CYS A 149 -5.37 -16.62 -18.30
C CYS A 149 -6.38 -16.70 -19.46
N THR A 150 -7.02 -17.87 -19.62
CA THR A 150 -8.11 -18.10 -20.57
C THR A 150 -9.39 -17.45 -20.05
N GLY A 151 -10.11 -16.72 -20.90
CA GLY A 151 -11.29 -15.97 -20.51
C GLY A 151 -10.97 -14.88 -19.47
N THR A 152 -11.63 -14.94 -18.30
CA THR A 152 -11.50 -13.93 -17.24
C THR A 152 -10.49 -14.27 -16.13
N LEU A 153 -9.74 -15.38 -16.27
CA LEU A 153 -8.79 -15.84 -15.24
C LEU A 153 -7.59 -14.88 -15.10
N ASP A 154 -7.41 -14.31 -13.92
CA ASP A 154 -6.35 -13.35 -13.60
C ASP A 154 -5.26 -13.90 -12.66
N HIS A 155 -5.11 -15.21 -12.58
CA HIS A 155 -4.22 -15.88 -11.62
C HIS A 155 -3.53 -17.14 -12.18
N ILE A 156 -2.56 -17.65 -11.42
CA ILE A 156 -1.80 -18.88 -11.73
C ILE A 156 -1.24 -19.52 -10.45
N SER A 157 -1.25 -20.86 -10.33
CA SER A 157 -0.51 -21.55 -9.26
C SER A 157 1.01 -21.29 -9.32
N ILE A 158 1.63 -21.17 -8.14
CA ILE A 158 3.08 -20.87 -8.03
C ILE A 158 3.92 -21.86 -8.87
N ARG A 159 3.61 -23.16 -8.83
CA ARG A 159 4.34 -24.19 -9.56
C ARG A 159 4.25 -24.03 -11.08
N GLN A 160 3.09 -23.68 -11.63
CA GLN A 160 2.94 -23.49 -13.08
C GLN A 160 3.73 -22.25 -13.56
N LEU A 161 3.67 -21.15 -12.81
CA LEU A 161 4.47 -19.96 -13.11
C LEU A 161 5.98 -20.27 -13.08
N GLN A 162 6.44 -21.10 -12.13
CA GLN A 162 7.83 -21.57 -12.10
C GLN A 162 8.17 -22.46 -13.31
N LEU A 163 7.27 -23.35 -13.77
CA LEU A 163 7.50 -24.20 -14.94
C LEU A 163 7.58 -23.38 -16.25
N ILE A 164 6.67 -22.43 -16.45
CA ILE A 164 6.67 -21.54 -17.63
C ILE A 164 8.00 -20.76 -17.69
N LEU A 165 8.37 -20.11 -16.60
CA LEU A 165 9.59 -19.29 -16.55
C LEU A 165 10.87 -20.14 -16.61
N LEU A 166 10.87 -21.38 -16.09
CA LEU A 166 11.99 -22.31 -16.24
C LEU A 166 12.18 -22.70 -17.71
N LYS A 167 11.10 -23.05 -18.42
CA LYS A 167 11.16 -23.38 -19.86
C LYS A 167 11.73 -22.21 -20.66
N VAL A 168 11.24 -20.99 -20.44
CA VAL A 168 11.77 -19.77 -21.10
C VAL A 168 13.24 -19.51 -20.75
N ALA A 169 13.64 -19.63 -19.48
CA ALA A 169 15.02 -19.42 -19.04
C ALA A 169 16.00 -20.41 -19.70
N LEU A 170 15.63 -21.70 -19.78
CA LEU A 170 16.42 -22.73 -20.44
C LEU A 170 16.57 -22.45 -21.95
N LEU A 171 15.49 -22.08 -22.64
CA LEU A 171 15.54 -21.72 -24.06
C LEU A 171 16.46 -20.53 -24.36
N LEU A 172 16.54 -19.55 -23.44
CA LEU A 172 17.45 -18.41 -23.52
C LEU A 172 18.88 -18.72 -23.04
N GLY A 173 19.15 -19.96 -22.64
CA GLY A 173 20.48 -20.45 -22.28
C GLY A 173 20.94 -20.11 -20.86
N VAL A 174 20.02 -19.90 -19.92
CA VAL A 174 20.34 -19.79 -18.48
C VAL A 174 20.81 -21.15 -17.95
N GLU A 175 21.97 -21.18 -17.27
CA GLU A 175 22.51 -22.38 -16.63
C GLU A 175 21.80 -22.62 -15.29
N VAL A 176 20.78 -23.50 -15.24
CA VAL A 176 19.98 -23.77 -14.03
C VAL A 176 20.46 -25.01 -13.28
N HIS A 177 20.79 -24.85 -11.99
CA HIS A 177 21.28 -25.93 -11.12
C HIS A 177 20.39 -26.10 -9.88
N ILE A 178 19.63 -27.19 -9.86
CA ILE A 178 18.82 -27.65 -8.71
C ILE A 178 19.68 -28.41 -7.68
N ASN A 179 19.16 -28.61 -6.47
CA ASN A 179 19.89 -29.21 -5.33
C ASN A 179 21.20 -28.50 -4.94
N VAL A 180 21.34 -27.21 -5.27
CA VAL A 180 22.51 -26.38 -4.93
C VAL A 180 22.06 -25.20 -4.09
N GLN A 181 22.33 -25.26 -2.78
CA GLN A 181 22.07 -24.16 -1.87
C GLN A 181 23.27 -23.18 -1.82
N PHE A 182 23.03 -21.93 -2.19
CA PHE A 182 23.90 -20.81 -1.83
C PHE A 182 23.92 -20.61 -0.30
N LYS A 183 25.12 -20.45 0.27
CA LYS A 183 25.31 -20.13 1.70
C LYS A 183 25.85 -18.72 1.89
N ASP A 184 26.95 -18.40 1.22
CA ASP A 184 27.76 -17.20 1.47
C ASP A 184 28.64 -16.82 0.27
N LEU A 185 29.37 -15.72 0.37
CA LEU A 185 30.35 -15.25 -0.61
C LEU A 185 31.78 -15.62 -0.22
N LEU A 186 32.58 -16.00 -1.22
CA LEU A 186 34.03 -16.11 -1.12
C LEU A 186 34.68 -14.89 -1.78
N PRO A 187 35.45 -14.08 -1.04
CA PRO A 187 36.17 -12.94 -1.61
C PRO A 187 37.30 -13.40 -2.54
N PRO A 188 37.69 -12.56 -3.50
CA PRO A 188 38.79 -12.82 -4.43
C PRO A 188 40.13 -12.97 -3.69
N ALA A 189 40.78 -14.11 -3.91
CA ALA A 189 41.97 -14.51 -3.16
C ALA A 189 43.20 -13.65 -3.53
N SER A 190 43.95 -13.22 -2.51
CA SER A 190 45.22 -12.49 -2.66
C SER A 190 46.36 -13.40 -3.16
N ARG A 191 46.33 -13.81 -4.43
CA ARG A 191 47.47 -14.42 -5.14
C ARG A 191 48.18 -13.36 -5.99
N GLY A 192 49.50 -13.47 -6.09
CA GLY A 192 50.40 -12.42 -6.58
C GLY A 192 50.28 -11.96 -8.04
N ASP A 193 49.31 -12.47 -8.81
CA ASP A 193 49.02 -12.07 -10.20
C ASP A 193 47.70 -11.29 -10.36
N GLY A 194 46.97 -11.00 -9.27
CA GLY A 194 45.79 -10.10 -9.31
C GLY A 194 44.56 -10.62 -10.06
N GLN A 195 44.56 -11.89 -10.51
CA GLN A 195 43.43 -12.52 -11.22
C GLN A 195 42.64 -13.47 -10.30
N GLY A 196 41.61 -12.94 -9.67
CA GLY A 196 40.57 -13.74 -9.01
C GLY A 196 39.28 -12.94 -8.86
N GLY A 197 38.15 -13.52 -9.25
CA GLY A 197 36.82 -12.98 -9.04
C GLY A 197 36.16 -13.43 -7.72
N TRP A 198 34.97 -12.89 -7.46
CA TRP A 198 34.10 -13.34 -6.37
C TRP A 198 33.49 -14.70 -6.71
N ARG A 199 33.35 -15.56 -5.69
CA ARG A 199 32.74 -16.91 -5.83
C ARG A 199 31.69 -17.15 -4.75
N ALA A 200 30.93 -18.24 -4.87
CA ALA A 200 29.91 -18.63 -3.91
C ALA A 200 30.36 -19.81 -3.05
N VAL A 201 30.01 -19.78 -1.76
CA VAL A 201 29.97 -20.97 -0.91
C VAL A 201 28.68 -21.72 -1.21
N LEU A 202 28.80 -22.92 -1.76
CA LEU A 202 27.68 -23.76 -2.18
C LEU A 202 27.61 -25.04 -1.34
N GLN A 203 26.39 -25.50 -1.06
CA GLN A 203 26.12 -26.84 -0.52
C GLN A 203 25.31 -27.65 -1.56
N PRO A 204 25.78 -28.82 -2.00
CA PRO A 204 27.03 -29.49 -1.62
C PRO A 204 28.28 -28.80 -2.16
N SER A 205 29.37 -28.82 -1.38
CA SER A 205 30.65 -28.20 -1.73
C SER A 205 31.41 -28.91 -2.86
N SER A 206 30.92 -30.07 -3.30
CA SER A 206 31.39 -30.79 -4.50
C SER A 206 30.74 -30.26 -5.80
N SER A 207 29.92 -29.21 -5.74
CA SER A 207 29.30 -28.61 -6.92
C SER A 207 30.36 -28.10 -7.90
N PRO A 208 30.26 -28.36 -9.22
CA PRO A 208 31.19 -27.84 -10.22
C PRO A 208 31.19 -26.30 -10.28
N LEU A 209 30.12 -25.66 -9.80
CA LEU A 209 30.00 -24.20 -9.70
C LEU A 209 30.84 -23.58 -8.59
N SER A 210 31.51 -24.36 -7.73
CA SER A 210 32.36 -23.82 -6.65
C SER A 210 33.55 -23.00 -7.15
N HIS A 211 33.88 -23.13 -8.45
CA HIS A 211 34.90 -22.33 -9.15
C HIS A 211 34.32 -21.25 -10.07
N TYR A 212 33.00 -21.10 -10.14
CA TYR A 212 32.36 -20.07 -10.97
C TYR A 212 32.57 -18.68 -10.37
N GLU A 213 33.20 -17.81 -11.15
CA GLU A 213 33.48 -16.43 -10.78
C GLU A 213 32.49 -15.47 -11.44
N PHE A 214 31.90 -14.58 -10.64
CA PHE A 214 30.85 -13.65 -11.05
C PHE A 214 31.10 -12.25 -10.49
N ASP A 215 30.60 -11.23 -11.19
CA ASP A 215 30.66 -9.81 -10.81
C ASP A 215 29.27 -9.23 -10.46
N VAL A 216 28.21 -10.03 -10.67
CA VAL A 216 26.83 -9.71 -10.24
C VAL A 216 26.23 -10.89 -9.47
N LEU A 217 25.62 -10.60 -8.31
CA LEU A 217 24.78 -11.53 -7.54
C LEU A 217 23.36 -10.96 -7.42
N ILE A 218 22.36 -11.67 -7.93
CA ILE A 218 20.95 -11.34 -7.68
C ILE A 218 20.34 -12.38 -6.72
N SER A 219 19.98 -11.95 -5.52
CA SER A 219 19.23 -12.78 -4.58
C SER A 219 17.74 -12.68 -4.84
N ALA A 220 17.12 -13.84 -5.12
CA ALA A 220 15.68 -14.05 -5.15
C ALA A 220 15.27 -15.17 -4.17
N GLY A 221 15.99 -15.31 -3.05
CA GLY A 221 15.87 -16.42 -2.08
C GLY A 221 14.56 -16.49 -1.27
N GLY A 222 13.59 -15.63 -1.58
CA GLY A 222 12.30 -15.51 -0.88
C GLY A 222 12.41 -14.83 0.49
N GLY A 223 11.28 -14.67 1.18
CA GLY A 223 11.19 -13.92 2.45
C GLY A 223 12.13 -14.42 3.56
N LYS A 224 12.64 -15.65 3.49
CA LYS A 224 13.52 -16.25 4.53
C LYS A 224 15.03 -16.18 4.25
N PHE A 225 15.49 -15.62 3.12
CA PHE A 225 16.92 -15.48 2.83
C PHE A 225 17.24 -14.13 2.19
N VAL A 226 18.24 -13.45 2.76
CA VAL A 226 18.86 -12.22 2.23
C VAL A 226 20.37 -12.34 2.48
N PRO A 227 21.24 -12.01 1.52
CA PRO A 227 22.70 -12.00 1.72
C PRO A 227 23.13 -11.03 2.82
N GLU A 228 24.30 -11.29 3.40
CA GLU A 228 24.93 -10.41 4.38
C GLU A 228 25.11 -8.97 3.84
N GLY A 229 24.97 -7.97 4.71
CA GLY A 229 25.15 -6.54 4.40
C GLY A 229 23.84 -5.80 4.10
N PHE A 230 22.77 -6.51 3.76
CA PHE A 230 21.43 -5.95 3.65
C PHE A 230 20.74 -5.94 5.03
N LYS A 231 20.22 -4.78 5.43
CA LYS A 231 19.40 -4.63 6.64
C LYS A 231 17.93 -4.82 6.32
N ARG A 232 17.17 -5.41 7.23
CA ARG A 232 15.72 -5.55 7.11
C ARG A 232 15.01 -4.67 8.12
N LYS A 233 13.99 -3.94 7.65
CA LYS A 233 12.96 -3.31 8.46
C LYS A 233 11.77 -4.25 8.55
N GLU A 234 11.30 -4.47 9.76
CA GLU A 234 10.09 -5.23 10.06
C GLU A 234 9.05 -4.24 10.60
N THR A 235 7.88 -4.19 9.95
CA THR A 235 6.73 -3.43 10.45
C THR A 235 5.66 -4.39 10.90
N ARG A 236 5.28 -4.34 12.18
CA ARG A 236 4.22 -5.18 12.75
C ARG A 236 2.88 -4.43 12.75
N GLY A 237 1.89 -5.03 12.12
CA GLY A 237 0.49 -4.61 12.18
C GLY A 237 -0.24 -5.20 13.39
N LYS A 238 -1.57 -5.23 13.32
CA LYS A 238 -2.39 -6.05 14.23
C LYS A 238 -2.17 -7.53 13.91
N VAL A 239 -2.32 -8.39 14.93
CA VAL A 239 -2.17 -9.85 14.78
C VAL A 239 -3.11 -10.36 13.69
N ALA A 240 -2.54 -10.86 12.60
CA ALA A 240 -3.26 -11.37 11.44
C ALA A 240 -2.71 -12.75 11.08
N ILE A 241 -3.58 -13.76 11.05
CA ILE A 241 -3.20 -15.15 10.78
C ILE A 241 -3.80 -15.55 9.43
N GLY A 242 -2.91 -15.77 8.45
CA GLY A 242 -3.27 -16.31 7.16
C GLY A 242 -3.49 -17.83 7.23
N ILE A 243 -4.51 -18.33 6.54
CA ILE A 243 -4.69 -19.75 6.26
C ILE A 243 -4.85 -19.90 4.76
N THR A 244 -4.08 -20.81 4.15
CA THR A 244 -4.29 -21.22 2.76
C THR A 244 -4.71 -22.67 2.70
N THR A 245 -5.65 -23.00 1.83
CA THR A 245 -6.08 -24.38 1.56
C THR A 245 -6.25 -24.60 0.07
N ASN A 246 -5.85 -25.76 -0.43
CA ASN A 246 -6.08 -26.20 -1.81
C ASN A 246 -6.95 -27.47 -1.78
N PHE A 247 -8.06 -27.46 -2.51
CA PHE A 247 -8.90 -28.66 -2.73
C PHE A 247 -8.76 -29.17 -4.16
N VAL A 248 -8.98 -30.47 -4.36
CA VAL A 248 -8.95 -31.10 -5.69
C VAL A 248 -9.99 -30.45 -6.60
N ASN A 249 -9.56 -29.91 -7.73
CA ASN A 249 -10.44 -29.46 -8.81
C ASN A 249 -10.56 -30.58 -9.85
N ARG A 250 -11.76 -31.15 -10.01
CA ARG A 250 -12.01 -32.23 -10.97
C ARG A 250 -12.52 -31.70 -12.32
N HIS A 251 -12.63 -30.38 -12.46
CA HIS A 251 -13.14 -29.68 -13.64
C HIS A 251 -14.55 -30.13 -14.08
N SER A 252 -15.35 -30.66 -13.15
CA SER A 252 -16.75 -30.98 -13.42
C SER A 252 -17.57 -29.73 -13.71
N ARG A 253 -18.66 -29.87 -14.46
CA ARG A 253 -19.55 -28.75 -14.79
C ARG A 253 -20.03 -27.98 -13.55
N ALA A 254 -20.36 -28.68 -12.47
CA ALA A 254 -20.77 -28.06 -11.21
C ALA A 254 -19.65 -27.18 -10.60
N GLU A 255 -18.40 -27.65 -10.62
CA GLU A 255 -17.24 -26.86 -10.18
C GLU A 255 -16.99 -25.64 -11.08
N VAL A 256 -17.13 -25.81 -12.41
CA VAL A 256 -16.96 -24.74 -13.39
C VAL A 256 -18.02 -23.63 -13.24
N GLU A 257 -19.25 -23.97 -12.84
CA GLU A 257 -20.34 -22.99 -12.59
C GLU A 257 -20.19 -22.21 -11.27
N VAL A 258 -19.33 -22.62 -10.32
CA VAL A 258 -19.10 -21.87 -9.06
C VAL A 258 -18.31 -20.58 -9.31
N SER A 259 -18.89 -19.42 -9.00
CA SER A 259 -18.22 -18.13 -9.12
C SER A 259 -17.03 -17.98 -8.15
N GLU A 260 -15.96 -17.33 -8.61
CA GLU A 260 -14.80 -16.99 -7.78
C GLU A 260 -15.08 -15.87 -6.78
N ILE A 261 -14.16 -15.68 -5.83
CA ILE A 261 -14.25 -14.64 -4.79
C ILE A 261 -12.98 -13.80 -4.83
N SER A 262 -12.98 -12.74 -5.65
CA SER A 262 -11.89 -11.78 -5.79
C SER A 262 -11.76 -10.87 -4.56
N GLY A 263 -11.30 -11.41 -3.44
CA GLY A 263 -10.94 -10.65 -2.23
C GLY A 263 -12.10 -9.97 -1.51
N VAL A 264 -13.09 -10.75 -1.08
CA VAL A 264 -14.18 -10.23 -0.23
C VAL A 264 -13.63 -9.96 1.17
N ALA A 265 -13.21 -8.72 1.45
CA ALA A 265 -12.81 -8.32 2.80
C ALA A 265 -14.02 -7.88 3.65
N ARG A 266 -13.91 -8.04 4.97
CA ARG A 266 -14.99 -7.75 5.94
C ARG A 266 -15.48 -6.31 5.88
N ILE A 267 -14.61 -5.38 5.51
CA ILE A 267 -14.93 -3.96 5.31
C ILE A 267 -16.02 -3.78 4.23
N TYR A 268 -16.03 -4.63 3.20
CA TYR A 268 -16.95 -4.56 2.06
C TYR A 268 -18.22 -5.37 2.27
N ASN A 269 -18.12 -6.58 2.84
CA ASN A 269 -19.26 -7.49 2.98
C ASN A 269 -19.49 -7.95 4.43
N GLN A 270 -19.76 -7.00 5.33
CA GLN A 270 -20.03 -7.29 6.75
C GLN A 270 -21.14 -8.32 6.96
N LYS A 271 -22.20 -8.29 6.12
CA LYS A 271 -23.31 -9.26 6.17
C LYS A 271 -22.85 -10.69 5.94
N PHE A 272 -22.01 -10.94 4.93
CA PHE A 272 -21.44 -12.26 4.66
C PHE A 272 -20.65 -12.80 5.84
N PHE A 273 -19.73 -12.01 6.41
CA PHE A 273 -18.91 -12.44 7.54
C PHE A 273 -19.71 -12.62 8.83
N GLN A 274 -20.73 -11.79 9.06
CA GLN A 274 -21.64 -11.99 10.20
C GLN A 274 -22.45 -13.28 10.03
N ASN A 275 -22.92 -13.58 8.81
CA ASN A 275 -23.65 -14.82 8.53
C ASN A 275 -22.74 -16.06 8.63
N LEU A 276 -21.48 -15.96 8.19
CA LEU A 276 -20.46 -17.00 8.40
C LEU A 276 -20.28 -17.26 9.89
N TYR A 277 -19.99 -16.23 10.68
CA TYR A 277 -19.79 -16.35 12.12
C TYR A 277 -21.03 -16.92 12.83
N ASN A 278 -22.23 -16.42 12.51
CA ASN A 278 -23.48 -16.87 13.13
C ASN A 278 -23.81 -18.34 12.81
N LYS A 279 -23.40 -18.86 11.65
CA LYS A 279 -23.69 -20.25 11.22
C LYS A 279 -22.59 -21.26 11.55
N THR A 280 -21.33 -20.82 11.66
CA THR A 280 -20.15 -21.71 11.77
C THR A 280 -19.25 -21.43 12.99
N GLY A 281 -19.39 -20.27 13.63
CA GLY A 281 -18.47 -19.76 14.66
C GLY A 281 -17.11 -19.26 14.12
N ILE A 282 -16.92 -19.27 12.79
CA ILE A 282 -15.68 -18.85 12.12
C ILE A 282 -15.70 -17.32 11.94
N ASP A 283 -14.69 -16.63 12.46
CA ASP A 283 -14.57 -15.16 12.38
C ASP A 283 -13.36 -14.75 11.53
N LEU A 284 -13.63 -14.33 10.30
CA LEU A 284 -12.62 -13.94 9.30
C LEU A 284 -12.62 -12.44 9.02
N GLU A 285 -11.48 -11.93 8.58
CA GLU A 285 -11.30 -10.55 8.10
C GLU A 285 -11.33 -10.45 6.57
N ASN A 286 -10.93 -11.51 5.87
CA ASN A 286 -10.94 -11.62 4.41
C ASN A 286 -11.03 -13.09 4.01
N ILE A 287 -11.65 -13.38 2.87
CA ILE A 287 -11.56 -14.65 2.16
C ILE A 287 -11.49 -14.41 0.64
N VAL A 288 -10.56 -15.10 0.00
CA VAL A 288 -10.35 -15.14 -1.45
C VAL A 288 -10.56 -16.59 -1.90
N TYR A 289 -11.15 -16.78 -3.08
CA TYR A 289 -11.28 -18.08 -3.75
C TYR A 289 -10.91 -17.92 -5.23
N TYR A 290 -9.95 -18.72 -5.69
CA TYR A 290 -9.53 -18.84 -7.09
C TYR A 290 -9.68 -20.28 -7.57
N LYS A 291 -10.09 -20.47 -8.83
CA LYS A 291 -10.32 -21.77 -9.46
C LYS A 291 -9.24 -22.05 -10.49
N ASP A 292 -8.14 -22.62 -10.01
CA ASP A 292 -6.92 -22.88 -10.78
C ASP A 292 -6.80 -24.41 -11.04
N ASP A 293 -5.58 -24.94 -11.12
CA ASP A 293 -5.32 -26.39 -11.05
C ASP A 293 -5.88 -27.03 -9.73
N THR A 294 -6.21 -26.21 -8.73
CA THR A 294 -6.91 -26.57 -7.49
C THR A 294 -7.95 -25.50 -7.14
N HIS A 295 -8.94 -25.84 -6.32
CA HIS A 295 -9.80 -24.83 -5.68
C HIS A 295 -9.01 -24.23 -4.51
N TYR A 296 -8.40 -23.08 -4.75
CA TYR A 296 -7.54 -22.41 -3.78
C TYR A 296 -8.32 -21.38 -2.99
N PHE A 297 -8.18 -21.42 -1.67
CA PHE A 297 -8.66 -20.37 -0.78
C PHE A 297 -7.51 -19.80 0.03
N VAL A 298 -7.49 -18.48 0.20
CA VAL A 298 -6.72 -17.80 1.25
C VAL A 298 -7.65 -16.95 2.09
N MET A 299 -7.53 -17.10 3.41
CA MET A 299 -8.36 -16.39 4.38
C MET A 299 -7.51 -15.81 5.50
N THR A 300 -7.99 -14.73 6.11
CA THR A 300 -7.36 -14.11 7.29
C THR A 300 -8.27 -14.33 8.48
N ALA A 301 -7.85 -15.20 9.40
CA ALA A 301 -8.62 -15.61 10.56
C ALA A 301 -8.21 -14.82 11.81
N LYS A 302 -9.17 -14.47 12.67
CA LYS A 302 -8.86 -13.84 13.95
C LYS A 302 -8.41 -14.89 14.97
N LYS A 303 -7.35 -14.58 15.73
CA LYS A 303 -6.81 -15.43 16.81
C LYS A 303 -7.89 -16.03 17.72
N GLN A 304 -8.85 -15.21 18.14
CA GLN A 304 -9.94 -15.63 19.03
C GLN A 304 -10.92 -16.65 18.41
N SER A 305 -11.10 -16.66 17.09
CA SER A 305 -11.91 -17.70 16.44
C SER A 305 -11.16 -19.03 16.35
N LEU A 306 -9.86 -18.98 16.06
CA LEU A 306 -9.00 -20.16 16.01
C LEU A 306 -8.87 -20.85 17.37
N LEU A 307 -8.75 -20.07 18.46
CA LEU A 307 -8.80 -20.58 19.83
C LEU A 307 -10.18 -21.22 20.14
N LYS A 308 -11.29 -20.52 19.86
CA LYS A 308 -12.65 -21.03 20.12
C LYS A 308 -13.00 -22.30 19.33
N LYS A 309 -12.49 -22.44 18.10
CA LYS A 309 -12.67 -23.62 17.25
C LYS A 309 -11.63 -24.72 17.53
N GLY A 310 -10.75 -24.55 18.54
CA GLY A 310 -9.75 -25.53 18.93
C GLY A 310 -8.61 -25.75 17.93
N VAL A 311 -8.45 -24.85 16.95
CA VAL A 311 -7.36 -24.88 15.95
C VAL A 311 -6.04 -24.51 16.60
N ILE A 312 -6.05 -23.50 17.47
CA ILE A 312 -4.92 -23.12 18.32
C ILE A 312 -5.21 -23.67 19.72
N LEU A 313 -4.27 -24.41 20.30
CA LEU A 313 -4.44 -25.08 21.59
C LEU A 313 -4.28 -24.13 22.79
N GLN A 314 -3.28 -23.24 22.74
CA GLN A 314 -2.99 -22.26 23.80
C GLN A 314 -2.74 -20.87 23.23
N ASP A 315 -3.23 -19.84 23.92
CA ASP A 315 -2.96 -18.45 23.56
C ASP A 315 -1.55 -18.03 24.04
N LYS A 316 -0.56 -18.18 23.16
CA LYS A 316 0.83 -17.81 23.42
C LYS A 316 1.12 -16.35 22.99
N PRO A 317 2.02 -15.63 23.69
CA PRO A 317 2.20 -14.19 23.49
C PRO A 317 2.99 -13.83 22.21
N ASP A 318 3.90 -14.69 21.77
CA ASP A 318 4.67 -14.53 20.55
C ASP A 318 4.08 -15.37 19.40
N ILE A 319 4.13 -14.83 18.18
CA ILE A 319 3.44 -15.43 17.03
C ILE A 319 4.14 -16.70 16.50
N GLU A 320 5.45 -16.82 16.70
CA GLU A 320 6.22 -17.99 16.30
C GLU A 320 5.80 -19.22 17.13
N SER A 321 5.68 -19.08 18.45
CA SER A 321 5.20 -20.17 19.31
C SER A 321 3.68 -20.39 19.19
N LEU A 322 2.90 -19.33 18.93
CA LEU A 322 1.46 -19.40 18.69
C LEU A 322 1.12 -20.26 17.48
N LEU A 323 1.88 -20.12 16.38
CA LEU A 323 1.70 -20.85 15.13
C LEU A 323 2.63 -22.08 14.98
N ALA A 324 3.37 -22.45 16.03
CA ALA A 324 4.22 -23.63 16.02
C ALA A 324 3.39 -24.92 15.86
N ASP A 325 3.93 -25.93 15.14
CA ASP A 325 3.26 -27.21 14.88
C ASP A 325 2.73 -27.90 16.16
N GLU A 326 3.41 -27.71 17.30
CA GLU A 326 3.00 -28.21 18.63
C GLU A 326 1.75 -27.53 19.23
N ASN A 327 1.39 -26.34 18.77
CA ASN A 327 0.27 -25.54 19.27
C ASN A 327 -0.93 -25.53 18.30
N VAL A 328 -0.78 -26.14 17.12
CA VAL A 328 -1.79 -26.17 16.06
C VAL A 328 -2.41 -27.56 15.96
N ASN A 329 -3.69 -27.67 16.29
CA ASN A 329 -4.47 -28.88 16.06
C ASN A 329 -4.81 -29.00 14.57
N ARG A 330 -4.18 -29.94 13.88
CA ARG A 330 -4.35 -30.11 12.43
C ARG A 330 -5.75 -30.58 12.04
N ASP A 331 -6.39 -31.47 12.78
CA ASP A 331 -7.73 -31.94 12.44
C ASP A 331 -8.77 -30.81 12.56
N ALA A 332 -8.63 -29.98 13.60
CA ALA A 332 -9.43 -28.76 13.75
C ALA A 332 -9.12 -27.73 12.63
N LEU A 333 -7.87 -27.56 12.23
CA LEU A 333 -7.49 -26.69 11.10
C LEU A 333 -8.13 -27.15 9.78
N LEU A 334 -8.11 -28.45 9.48
CA LEU A 334 -8.75 -29.02 8.29
C LEU A 334 -10.27 -28.79 8.34
N SER A 335 -10.91 -29.06 9.48
CA SER A 335 -12.35 -28.80 9.68
C SER A 335 -12.68 -27.31 9.44
N TYR A 336 -11.94 -26.39 10.08
CA TYR A 336 -12.10 -24.94 9.96
C TYR A 336 -11.97 -24.46 8.51
N ALA A 337 -10.93 -24.90 7.80
CA ALA A 337 -10.68 -24.53 6.40
C ALA A 337 -11.79 -25.04 5.46
N LYS A 338 -12.21 -26.31 5.62
CA LYS A 338 -13.27 -26.94 4.82
C LYS A 338 -14.65 -26.31 5.07
N GLU A 339 -14.98 -25.97 6.31
CA GLU A 339 -16.23 -25.31 6.67
C GLU A 339 -16.30 -23.88 6.14
N ALA A 340 -15.22 -23.10 6.26
CA ALA A 340 -15.12 -21.75 5.70
C ALA A 340 -15.25 -21.75 4.16
N ALA A 341 -14.54 -22.67 3.48
CA ALA A 341 -14.60 -22.83 2.03
C ALA A 341 -16.03 -23.18 1.56
N ASN A 342 -16.62 -24.25 2.12
CA ASN A 342 -18.00 -24.67 1.84
C ASN A 342 -19.00 -23.52 1.97
N PHE A 343 -18.95 -22.79 3.10
CA PHE A 343 -19.84 -21.66 3.33
C PHE A 343 -19.65 -20.56 2.27
N SER A 344 -18.40 -20.20 1.98
CA SER A 344 -18.08 -19.11 1.05
C SER A 344 -18.57 -19.38 -0.38
N THR A 345 -18.55 -20.64 -0.82
CA THR A 345 -19.06 -21.06 -2.13
C THR A 345 -20.55 -21.42 -2.14
N ASN A 346 -21.30 -21.08 -1.07
CA ASN A 346 -22.71 -21.43 -0.89
C ASN A 346 -22.98 -22.95 -1.05
N TYR A 347 -22.05 -23.79 -0.60
CA TYR A 347 -22.11 -25.26 -0.70
C TYR A 347 -22.25 -25.82 -2.14
N ARG A 348 -21.88 -25.03 -3.16
CA ARG A 348 -21.96 -25.45 -4.58
C ARG A 348 -20.78 -26.30 -5.07
N LEU A 349 -19.63 -26.27 -4.37
CA LEU A 349 -18.51 -27.15 -4.71
C LEU A 349 -18.83 -28.59 -4.26
N PRO A 350 -18.87 -29.57 -5.19
CA PRO A 350 -19.09 -30.97 -4.83
C PRO A 350 -17.86 -31.53 -4.10
N GLU A 351 -18.09 -32.12 -2.93
CA GLU A 351 -17.11 -32.87 -2.13
C GLU A 351 -15.70 -32.27 -2.08
N LEU A 352 -15.51 -31.30 -1.17
CA LEU A 352 -14.20 -30.70 -0.86
C LEU A 352 -13.22 -31.74 -0.29
N GLU A 353 -12.49 -32.40 -1.17
CA GLU A 353 -11.32 -33.23 -0.90
C GLU A 353 -10.06 -32.35 -0.95
N PHE A 354 -9.18 -32.45 0.05
CA PHE A 354 -7.94 -31.67 0.05
C PHE A 354 -6.99 -32.16 -1.03
N ALA A 355 -6.39 -31.23 -1.78
CA ALA A 355 -5.22 -31.55 -2.60
C ALA A 355 -4.06 -31.97 -1.68
N LEU A 356 -3.08 -32.69 -2.23
CA LEU A 356 -1.90 -33.12 -1.48
C LEU A 356 -0.74 -32.14 -1.69
N ASN A 357 -0.08 -31.81 -0.59
CA ASN A 357 1.16 -31.03 -0.59
C ASN A 357 2.39 -31.92 -0.85
N HIS A 358 3.55 -31.28 -0.93
CA HIS A 358 4.87 -31.91 -1.14
C HIS A 358 5.28 -32.99 -0.12
N ARG A 359 4.53 -33.18 0.97
CA ARG A 359 4.76 -34.22 1.99
C ARG A 359 3.70 -35.34 1.95
N ALA A 360 2.87 -35.36 0.90
CA ALA A 360 1.68 -36.22 0.77
C ALA A 360 0.67 -36.04 1.93
N LEU A 361 0.57 -34.83 2.49
CA LEU A 361 -0.42 -34.45 3.49
C LEU A 361 -1.46 -33.50 2.86
N PRO A 362 -2.68 -33.39 3.43
CA PRO A 362 -3.66 -32.37 3.05
C PRO A 362 -3.03 -30.98 2.97
N ASP A 363 -3.27 -30.27 1.88
CA ASP A 363 -2.62 -29.01 1.55
C ASP A 363 -3.32 -27.81 2.21
N VAL A 364 -3.20 -27.76 3.54
CA VAL A 364 -3.60 -26.63 4.40
C VAL A 364 -2.41 -26.20 5.23
N ASP A 365 -2.15 -24.89 5.29
CA ASP A 365 -1.01 -24.33 6.01
C ASP A 365 -1.36 -22.95 6.61
N MET A 366 -0.66 -22.56 7.69
CA MET A 366 -0.89 -21.34 8.47
C MET A 366 0.31 -20.40 8.38
N PHE A 367 0.05 -19.10 8.25
CA PHE A 367 1.07 -18.07 8.04
C PHE A 367 0.85 -16.87 8.96
N ASP A 368 1.95 -16.27 9.40
CA ASP A 368 1.92 -14.95 10.01
C ASP A 368 1.76 -13.88 8.92
N PHE A 369 0.72 -13.06 9.00
CA PHE A 369 0.51 -11.86 8.19
C PHE A 369 0.64 -10.56 9.03
N THR A 370 1.01 -10.68 10.31
CA THR A 370 1.22 -9.57 11.25
C THR A 370 2.46 -8.77 10.88
N CYS A 371 3.54 -9.47 10.52
CA CYS A 371 4.83 -8.88 10.21
C CYS A 371 4.96 -8.70 8.69
N MET A 372 5.30 -7.50 8.24
CA MET A 372 5.71 -7.24 6.86
C MET A 372 7.19 -6.87 6.87
N THR A 373 8.03 -7.67 6.22
CA THR A 373 9.46 -7.39 6.10
C THR A 373 9.80 -6.66 4.79
N ARG A 374 10.75 -5.71 4.89
CA ARG A 374 11.25 -4.93 3.76
C ARG A 374 12.75 -4.71 3.94
N SER A 375 13.54 -4.82 2.86
CA SER A 375 14.96 -4.43 2.91
C SER A 375 15.10 -2.90 3.03
N GLU A 376 16.12 -2.40 3.74
CA GLU A 376 16.39 -0.96 3.79
C GLU A 376 16.82 -0.41 2.42
N ASN A 377 17.55 -1.23 1.66
CA ASN A 377 18.11 -0.94 0.36
C ASN A 377 17.85 -2.11 -0.61
N ALA A 378 17.71 -1.84 -1.90
CA ALA A 378 17.52 -2.86 -2.93
C ALA A 378 18.82 -3.43 -3.50
N ALA A 379 19.93 -2.67 -3.42
CA ALA A 379 21.24 -3.10 -3.87
C ALA A 379 22.38 -2.62 -2.96
N LEU A 380 23.53 -3.27 -3.06
CA LEU A 380 24.80 -2.82 -2.47
C LEU A 380 25.97 -3.31 -3.34
N VAL A 381 27.14 -2.70 -3.22
CA VAL A 381 28.37 -3.11 -3.93
C VAL A 381 29.42 -3.51 -2.90
N ARG A 382 30.10 -4.66 -3.12
CA ARG A 382 31.30 -5.07 -2.38
C ARG A 382 32.52 -4.93 -3.27
N GLU A 383 33.63 -4.38 -2.76
CA GLU A 383 34.93 -4.38 -3.42
C GLU A 383 36.01 -4.97 -2.51
N HIS A 384 36.79 -5.91 -3.06
CA HIS A 384 37.92 -6.54 -2.37
C HIS A 384 39.04 -6.78 -3.39
N ASN A 385 40.27 -6.40 -3.06
CA ASN A 385 41.43 -6.51 -3.97
C ASN A 385 41.19 -5.91 -5.39
N GLY A 386 40.39 -4.83 -5.50
CA GLY A 386 40.04 -4.20 -6.77
C GLY A 386 38.99 -4.94 -7.62
N ALA A 387 38.56 -6.14 -7.22
CA ALA A 387 37.47 -6.85 -7.86
C ALA A 387 36.14 -6.51 -7.18
N ARG A 388 35.19 -6.02 -7.99
CA ARG A 388 33.86 -5.58 -7.55
C ARG A 388 32.82 -6.67 -7.72
N LEU A 389 31.82 -6.63 -6.85
CA LEU A 389 30.60 -7.43 -6.92
C LEU A 389 29.39 -6.53 -6.67
N LEU A 390 28.48 -6.48 -7.63
CA LEU A 390 27.17 -5.85 -7.49
C LEU A 390 26.18 -6.85 -6.91
N LEU A 391 25.54 -6.52 -5.78
CA LEU A 391 24.50 -7.35 -5.16
C LEU A 391 23.14 -6.66 -5.31
N GLY A 392 22.12 -7.38 -5.74
CA GLY A 392 20.74 -6.91 -5.80
C GLY A 392 19.74 -7.90 -5.19
N LEU A 393 18.65 -7.39 -4.61
CA LEU A 393 17.52 -8.18 -4.11
C LEU A 393 16.32 -8.09 -5.06
N VAL A 394 15.59 -9.20 -5.22
CA VAL A 394 14.40 -9.32 -6.08
C VAL A 394 13.32 -10.19 -5.41
N GLY A 395 12.04 -9.84 -5.60
CA GLY A 395 10.90 -10.58 -5.03
C GLY A 395 10.75 -10.45 -3.51
N ASP A 396 10.18 -11.46 -2.86
CA ASP A 396 9.82 -11.44 -1.43
C ASP A 396 10.98 -11.13 -0.47
N CYS A 397 12.24 -11.30 -0.91
CA CYS A 397 13.41 -10.97 -0.10
C CYS A 397 13.70 -9.44 -0.05
N LEU A 398 13.11 -8.67 -0.97
CA LEU A 398 13.22 -7.21 -1.08
C LEU A 398 12.02 -6.49 -0.43
N VAL A 399 10.80 -6.95 -0.73
CA VAL A 399 9.53 -6.50 -0.12
C VAL A 399 8.64 -7.73 0.01
N GLU A 400 8.24 -8.06 1.23
CA GLU A 400 7.31 -9.15 1.49
C GLU A 400 5.88 -8.77 1.04
N PRO A 401 5.21 -9.58 0.21
CA PRO A 401 3.88 -9.27 -0.27
C PRO A 401 2.79 -9.70 0.71
N PHE A 402 1.80 -8.84 0.93
CA PHE A 402 0.55 -9.25 1.57
C PHE A 402 -0.35 -9.95 0.54
N TRP A 403 -0.47 -11.28 0.65
CA TRP A 403 -1.07 -12.14 -0.39
C TRP A 403 -2.52 -11.81 -0.74
N PRO A 404 -3.41 -11.44 0.20
CA PRO A 404 -4.80 -11.09 -0.13
C PRO A 404 -4.98 -9.82 -0.99
N LEU A 405 -3.92 -9.05 -1.24
CA LEU A 405 -3.90 -7.92 -2.18
C LEU A 405 -3.21 -8.25 -3.52
N GLY A 406 -2.78 -9.51 -3.75
CA GLY A 406 -2.25 -9.95 -5.03
C GLY A 406 -0.99 -9.23 -5.52
N THR A 407 -0.22 -8.60 -4.63
CA THR A 407 0.89 -7.69 -5.01
C THR A 407 2.21 -8.41 -5.36
N GLY A 408 2.33 -9.70 -5.05
CA GLY A 408 3.60 -10.44 -5.06
C GLY A 408 4.27 -10.55 -6.43
N VAL A 409 3.57 -11.12 -7.43
CA VAL A 409 4.14 -11.29 -8.78
C VAL A 409 4.45 -9.93 -9.40
N ALA A 410 3.50 -8.99 -9.32
CA ALA A 410 3.65 -7.65 -9.87
C ALA A 410 4.88 -6.91 -9.31
N ARG A 411 5.00 -6.79 -7.98
CA ARG A 411 6.15 -6.10 -7.37
C ARG A 411 7.45 -6.89 -7.55
N GLY A 412 7.39 -8.21 -7.55
CA GLY A 412 8.53 -9.07 -7.83
C GLY A 412 9.06 -8.93 -9.26
N PHE A 413 8.19 -8.80 -10.26
CA PHE A 413 8.55 -8.60 -11.67
C PHE A 413 9.06 -7.17 -11.92
N LEU A 414 8.41 -6.16 -11.32
CA LEU A 414 8.92 -4.78 -11.34
C LEU A 414 10.34 -4.70 -10.75
N ALA A 415 10.59 -5.35 -9.60
CA ALA A 415 11.92 -5.44 -9.01
C ALA A 415 12.93 -6.21 -9.89
N ALA A 416 12.48 -7.23 -10.64
CA ALA A 416 13.31 -7.94 -11.60
C ALA A 416 13.73 -7.05 -12.78
N PHE A 417 12.80 -6.24 -13.32
CA PHE A 417 13.11 -5.25 -14.35
C PHE A 417 14.08 -4.17 -13.85
N ASP A 418 13.88 -3.66 -12.63
CA ASP A 418 14.79 -2.68 -12.01
C ASP A 418 16.19 -3.26 -11.78
N ALA A 419 16.29 -4.52 -11.39
CA ALA A 419 17.55 -5.22 -11.20
C ALA A 419 18.26 -5.46 -12.55
N ALA A 420 17.54 -5.82 -13.60
CA ALA A 420 18.09 -5.95 -14.94
C ALA A 420 18.57 -4.59 -15.49
N TRP A 421 17.80 -3.51 -15.29
CA TRP A 421 18.22 -2.15 -15.62
C TRP A 421 19.48 -1.73 -14.86
N MET A 422 19.54 -1.99 -13.55
CA MET A 422 20.72 -1.74 -12.73
C MET A 422 21.96 -2.49 -13.26
N VAL A 423 21.82 -3.75 -13.66
CA VAL A 423 22.92 -4.54 -14.23
C VAL A 423 23.33 -4.03 -15.62
N ARG A 424 22.39 -3.56 -16.44
CA ARG A 424 22.68 -2.87 -17.71
C ARG A 424 23.50 -1.59 -17.48
N ARG A 425 23.14 -0.78 -16.48
CA ARG A 425 23.86 0.45 -16.10
C ARG A 425 25.27 0.13 -15.59
N TRP A 426 25.41 -0.95 -14.81
CA TRP A 426 26.70 -1.49 -14.34
C TRP A 426 27.60 -1.93 -15.50
N ALA A 427 27.10 -2.75 -16.42
CA ALA A 427 27.84 -3.25 -17.58
C ALA A 427 28.30 -2.12 -18.52
N ALA A 428 27.52 -1.04 -18.62
CA ALA A 428 27.89 0.19 -19.33
C ALA A 428 29.02 1.02 -18.67
N GLY A 429 29.56 0.57 -17.53
CA GLY A 429 30.66 1.24 -16.82
C GLY A 429 30.24 2.44 -15.96
N THR A 430 28.95 2.57 -15.65
CA THR A 430 28.44 3.64 -14.77
C THR A 430 29.07 3.54 -13.37
N PRO A 431 29.49 4.64 -12.72
CA PRO A 431 30.12 4.60 -11.40
C PRO A 431 29.26 3.87 -10.35
N PRO A 432 29.84 3.03 -9.45
CA PRO A 432 29.06 2.21 -8.51
C PRO A 432 28.05 2.99 -7.66
N LEU A 433 28.42 4.18 -7.17
CA LEU A 433 27.52 5.02 -6.37
C LEU A 433 26.38 5.65 -7.19
N GLU A 434 26.55 5.83 -8.50
CA GLU A 434 25.48 6.30 -9.39
C GLU A 434 24.50 5.17 -9.70
N VAL A 435 25.02 3.95 -9.98
CA VAL A 435 24.19 2.73 -10.14
C VAL A 435 23.33 2.48 -8.90
N LEU A 436 23.92 2.60 -7.70
CA LEU A 436 23.20 2.47 -6.43
C LEU A 436 22.17 3.59 -6.23
N ALA A 437 22.55 4.86 -6.44
CA ALA A 437 21.62 5.98 -6.26
C ALA A 437 20.41 5.91 -7.21
N GLU A 438 20.62 5.49 -8.46
CA GLU A 438 19.56 5.26 -9.44
C GLU A 438 18.67 4.08 -9.02
N ARG A 439 19.26 2.94 -8.62
CA ARG A 439 18.50 1.76 -8.16
C ARG A 439 17.62 2.05 -6.95
N GLU A 440 18.16 2.77 -5.96
CA GLU A 440 17.43 3.13 -4.75
C GLU A 440 16.37 4.22 -5.02
N SER A 441 16.61 5.15 -5.95
CA SER A 441 15.59 6.11 -6.40
C SER A 441 14.36 5.40 -6.97
N ILE A 442 14.56 4.35 -7.78
CA ILE A 442 13.46 3.51 -8.28
C ILE A 442 12.80 2.72 -7.13
N TYR A 443 13.60 2.19 -6.20
CA TYR A 443 13.10 1.37 -5.09
C TYR A 443 12.11 2.11 -4.16
N GLN A 444 12.23 3.43 -4.02
CA GLN A 444 11.29 4.23 -3.22
C GLN A 444 9.82 4.03 -3.65
N HIS A 445 9.57 3.88 -4.96
CA HIS A 445 8.22 3.71 -5.50
C HIS A 445 7.63 2.30 -5.27
N LEU A 446 8.46 1.26 -5.15
CA LEU A 446 8.04 -0.14 -5.30
C LEU A 446 6.93 -0.58 -4.31
N SER A 447 6.95 -0.08 -3.07
CA SER A 447 5.95 -0.43 -2.05
C SER A 447 4.60 0.25 -2.22
N GLN A 448 4.53 1.30 -3.04
CA GLN A 448 3.32 2.10 -3.29
C GLN A 448 2.62 1.71 -4.59
N THR A 449 3.25 0.86 -5.43
CA THR A 449 2.69 0.50 -6.74
C THR A 449 1.32 -0.17 -6.64
N SER A 450 0.46 0.16 -7.59
CA SER A 450 -0.82 -0.47 -7.90
C SER A 450 -1.02 -0.43 -9.43
N PRO A 451 -1.98 -1.18 -10.00
CA PRO A 451 -2.36 -1.03 -11.41
C PRO A 451 -2.81 0.40 -11.79
N ASP A 452 -3.10 1.27 -10.81
CA ASP A 452 -3.61 2.62 -11.01
C ASP A 452 -2.55 3.71 -11.04
N ASN A 453 -1.40 3.52 -10.38
CA ASN A 453 -0.30 4.48 -10.39
C ASN A 453 0.92 4.06 -11.23
N THR A 454 0.92 2.83 -11.77
CA THR A 454 1.84 2.42 -12.84
C THR A 454 1.33 2.89 -14.21
N ASN A 455 2.22 3.01 -15.20
CA ASN A 455 1.83 3.43 -16.56
C ASN A 455 0.77 2.48 -17.14
N LYS A 456 -0.31 3.03 -17.73
CA LYS A 456 -1.42 2.24 -18.29
C LYS A 456 -1.06 1.56 -19.61
N ASN A 457 -0.06 2.06 -20.35
CA ASN A 457 0.37 1.46 -21.61
C ASN A 457 1.29 0.25 -21.37
N VAL A 458 0.69 -0.89 -21.01
CA VAL A 458 1.41 -2.13 -20.64
C VAL A 458 2.17 -2.78 -21.79
N SER A 459 1.83 -2.48 -23.04
CA SER A 459 2.51 -3.05 -24.22
C SER A 459 3.91 -2.45 -24.44
N GLN A 460 4.16 -1.24 -23.91
CA GLN A 460 5.45 -0.54 -23.99
C GLN A 460 6.38 -0.80 -22.79
N TYR A 461 6.00 -1.67 -21.85
CA TYR A 461 6.81 -1.97 -20.67
C TYR A 461 8.15 -2.63 -21.05
N SER A 462 9.24 -2.03 -20.58
CA SER A 462 10.61 -2.53 -20.74
C SER A 462 11.36 -2.50 -19.39
N ILE A 463 12.61 -2.95 -19.39
CA ILE A 463 13.52 -2.78 -18.26
C ILE A 463 13.74 -1.30 -17.92
N ASP A 464 13.69 -0.39 -18.91
CA ASP A 464 13.72 1.06 -18.67
C ASP A 464 12.58 1.47 -17.70
N PRO A 465 12.90 1.98 -16.50
CA PRO A 465 11.91 2.33 -15.49
C PRO A 465 10.97 3.47 -15.92
N ALA A 466 11.38 4.33 -16.85
CA ALA A 466 10.53 5.41 -17.37
C ALA A 466 9.33 4.88 -18.16
N THR A 467 9.41 3.66 -18.71
CA THR A 467 8.27 3.02 -19.39
C THR A 467 7.19 2.53 -18.41
N ARG A 468 7.56 2.30 -17.13
CA ARG A 468 6.72 1.64 -16.12
C ARG A 468 6.19 2.61 -15.05
N TYR A 469 7.00 3.58 -14.67
CA TYR A 469 6.74 4.53 -13.58
C TYR A 469 6.52 5.95 -14.13
N PRO A 470 5.28 6.48 -14.12
CA PRO A 470 5.00 7.84 -14.54
C PRO A 470 5.79 8.85 -13.70
N ASN A 471 6.37 9.87 -14.36
CA ASN A 471 7.10 10.97 -13.72
C ASN A 471 8.27 10.54 -12.78
N ILE A 472 8.89 9.38 -13.03
CA ILE A 472 9.97 8.88 -12.16
C ILE A 472 11.22 9.78 -12.17
N ASN A 473 11.70 10.12 -10.98
CA ASN A 473 12.94 10.86 -10.79
C ASN A 473 14.09 9.91 -10.45
N LEU A 474 14.85 9.49 -11.47
CA LEU A 474 16.05 8.64 -11.34
C LEU A 474 17.20 9.29 -10.54
N HIS A 475 17.04 10.56 -10.14
CA HIS A 475 17.99 11.31 -9.33
C HIS A 475 17.37 11.79 -8.00
N ALA A 476 16.31 11.14 -7.52
CA ALA A 476 15.70 11.43 -6.22
C ALA A 476 16.71 11.22 -5.08
N ILE A 477 17.49 10.14 -5.15
CA ILE A 477 18.64 9.85 -4.31
C ILE A 477 19.92 10.25 -5.06
N LYS A 478 20.91 10.77 -4.32
CA LYS A 478 22.21 11.19 -4.83
C LYS A 478 23.33 10.23 -4.41
N ALA A 479 24.40 10.16 -5.21
CA ALA A 479 25.55 9.28 -4.99
C ALA A 479 26.23 9.42 -3.60
N ASN A 480 26.12 10.58 -2.94
CA ASN A 480 26.63 10.79 -1.58
C ASN A 480 25.75 10.16 -0.48
N GLN A 481 24.46 9.92 -0.75
CA GLN A 481 23.52 9.33 0.21
C GLN A 481 23.58 7.79 0.26
N VAL A 482 24.21 7.16 -0.72
CA VAL A 482 24.36 5.69 -0.85
C VAL A 482 25.80 5.21 -0.60
N ARG A 483 26.66 6.04 0.00
CA ARG A 483 28.06 5.69 0.29
C ARG A 483 28.17 4.45 1.18
N ASP A 484 27.30 4.33 2.18
CA ASP A 484 27.25 3.21 3.11
C ASP A 484 26.83 1.88 2.45
N LEU A 485 26.31 1.94 1.21
CA LEU A 485 25.98 0.77 0.40
C LEU A 485 27.16 0.30 -0.49
N TYR A 486 28.32 0.99 -0.43
CA TYR A 486 29.53 0.61 -1.14
C TYR A 486 30.62 0.20 -0.16
N LEU A 487 30.74 -1.12 0.05
CA LEU A 487 31.56 -1.73 1.07
C LEU A 487 32.94 -2.08 0.51
N VAL A 488 33.99 -1.42 1.02
CA VAL A 488 35.38 -1.65 0.61
C VAL A 488 36.14 -2.33 1.75
N GLY A 489 36.71 -3.51 1.48
CA GLY A 489 37.90 -4.00 2.17
C GLY A 489 37.82 -4.34 3.67
N THR A 490 36.87 -5.17 4.11
CA THR A 490 37.09 -6.22 5.16
C THR A 490 35.86 -7.11 5.26
N VAL A 491 36.00 -8.41 4.98
CA VAL A 491 35.07 -9.43 5.48
C VAL A 491 35.76 -10.06 6.68
N GLU A 492 35.42 -9.62 7.89
CA GLU A 492 35.85 -10.30 9.10
C GLU A 492 35.13 -11.64 9.21
N VAL A 493 35.87 -12.73 9.00
CA VAL A 493 35.35 -14.09 9.14
C VAL A 493 35.24 -14.43 10.64
N ASP A 494 34.18 -13.97 11.29
CA ASP A 494 33.99 -14.17 12.73
C ASP A 494 33.66 -15.64 13.07
N HIS A 495 34.65 -16.29 13.69
CA HIS A 495 34.48 -17.54 14.41
C HIS A 495 34.53 -17.34 15.94
N LYS A 496 33.52 -16.69 16.53
CA LYS A 496 32.78 -17.06 17.77
C LYS A 496 32.33 -15.84 18.59
N LYS A 497 31.00 -15.68 18.68
CA LYS A 497 30.23 -15.24 19.87
C LYS A 497 30.70 -13.96 20.61
N ARG A 498 29.91 -12.91 20.37
CA ARG A 498 29.14 -12.17 21.40
C ARG A 498 29.94 -11.50 22.53
N ARG A 499 30.32 -10.23 22.33
CA ARG A 499 30.07 -9.17 23.32
C ARG A 499 30.09 -7.75 22.75
N ASP A 500 29.16 -6.96 23.27
CA ASP A 500 29.13 -5.50 23.44
C ASP A 500 29.20 -4.56 22.21
N ASN A 501 28.05 -3.91 21.95
CA ASN A 501 27.91 -2.73 21.11
C ASN A 501 28.87 -1.61 21.53
N ARG A 502 29.63 -1.07 20.57
CA ARG A 502 29.94 0.37 20.51
C ARG A 502 30.08 0.81 19.06
N LEU A 503 29.30 1.83 18.70
CA LEU A 503 29.17 2.36 17.35
C LEU A 503 30.36 3.28 17.03
N SER A 504 31.05 3.07 15.91
CA SER A 504 32.12 3.97 15.45
C SER A 504 31.80 4.58 14.09
N THR A 505 31.25 5.80 14.10
CA THR A 505 30.89 6.56 12.90
C THR A 505 32.15 7.02 12.14
N ALA A 506 32.40 6.45 10.96
CA ALA A 506 33.56 6.77 10.14
C ALA A 506 33.33 8.01 9.26
N VAL A 507 34.00 9.11 9.62
CA VAL A 507 34.27 10.22 8.69
C VAL A 507 35.44 9.81 7.78
N SER A 508 35.52 10.35 6.56
CA SER A 508 36.56 10.03 5.57
C SER A 508 37.97 10.10 6.15
N GLY A 509 38.68 8.96 6.19
CA GLY A 509 39.96 8.80 6.89
C GLY A 509 41.03 9.83 6.50
N ASP A 510 41.30 9.99 5.20
CA ASP A 510 42.40 10.85 4.73
C ASP A 510 42.27 12.32 5.20
N ALA A 511 41.11 12.95 4.99
CA ALA A 511 40.90 14.35 5.35
C ALA A 511 40.83 14.56 6.88
N TYR A 512 40.28 13.58 7.61
CA TYR A 512 40.23 13.59 9.07
C TYR A 512 41.64 13.52 9.67
N GLU A 513 42.47 12.60 9.18
CA GLU A 513 43.85 12.47 9.65
C GLU A 513 44.75 13.61 9.18
N GLU A 514 44.55 14.19 7.98
CA GLU A 514 45.29 15.36 7.50
C GLU A 514 45.05 16.56 8.42
N LEU A 515 43.79 16.89 8.71
CA LEU A 515 43.44 17.99 9.62
C LEU A 515 43.96 17.73 11.05
N LEU A 516 43.83 16.49 11.55
CA LEU A 516 44.29 16.14 12.91
C LEU A 516 45.80 16.26 13.04
N ARG A 517 46.57 15.73 12.07
CA ARG A 517 48.03 15.90 12.01
C ARG A 517 48.45 17.37 11.92
N TRP A 518 47.71 18.19 11.19
CA TRP A 518 47.99 19.63 11.11
C TRP A 518 47.72 20.35 12.43
N CYS A 519 46.59 20.05 13.11
CA CYS A 519 46.30 20.61 14.43
C CYS A 519 47.36 20.19 15.46
N GLN A 520 47.78 18.92 15.45
CA GLN A 520 48.88 18.41 16.27
C GLN A 520 50.20 19.15 16.01
N ALA A 521 50.61 19.28 14.74
CA ALA A 521 51.84 19.97 14.37
C ALA A 521 51.81 21.48 14.68
N SER A 522 50.63 22.10 14.65
CA SER A 522 50.45 23.53 14.91
C SER A 522 50.38 23.87 16.40
N THR A 523 49.89 22.95 17.23
CA THR A 523 49.79 23.10 18.70
C THR A 523 50.95 22.46 19.47
N ALA A 524 51.87 21.77 18.79
CA ALA A 524 53.04 21.15 19.41
C ALA A 524 53.94 22.18 20.14
N GLY A 525 54.28 21.88 21.39
CA GLY A 525 55.18 22.67 22.22
C GLY A 525 54.52 23.65 23.18
N TYR A 526 53.19 23.79 23.16
CA TYR A 526 52.45 24.57 24.15
C TYR A 526 52.19 23.74 25.42
N HIS A 527 52.37 24.36 26.59
CA HIS A 527 52.17 23.68 27.87
C HIS A 527 50.68 23.46 28.15
N GLY A 528 50.29 22.23 28.48
CA GLY A 528 48.90 21.88 28.78
C GLY A 528 47.99 21.67 27.56
N VAL A 529 48.57 21.52 26.36
CA VAL A 529 47.83 21.25 25.11
C VAL A 529 48.32 19.94 24.49
N GLU A 530 47.41 18.98 24.33
CA GLU A 530 47.64 17.73 23.63
C GLU A 530 46.41 17.43 22.76
N VAL A 531 46.59 17.43 21.43
CA VAL A 531 45.48 17.25 20.47
C VAL A 531 45.44 15.80 19.98
N THR A 532 44.51 15.00 20.49
CA THR A 532 44.33 13.59 20.08
C THR A 532 43.04 13.32 19.32
N ASP A 533 42.06 14.22 19.40
CA ASP A 533 40.74 14.11 18.77
C ASP A 533 40.19 15.47 18.32
N PHE A 534 38.93 15.49 17.85
CA PHE A 534 38.13 16.70 17.64
C PHE A 534 36.93 16.71 18.59
N THR A 535 37.19 16.40 19.86
CA THR A 535 36.20 16.35 20.94
C THR A 535 36.87 16.80 22.24
N SER A 536 37.30 15.87 23.09
CA SER A 536 37.83 16.14 24.42
C SER A 536 39.05 17.08 24.43
N SER A 537 39.92 16.97 23.41
CA SER A 537 41.18 17.74 23.31
C SER A 537 40.99 19.26 23.24
N TRP A 538 39.78 19.72 22.88
CA TRP A 538 39.49 21.14 22.64
C TRP A 538 38.71 21.79 23.77
N THR A 539 38.09 20.99 24.66
CA THR A 539 37.19 21.44 25.75
C THR A 539 37.79 22.46 26.71
N SER A 540 39.11 22.52 26.86
CA SER A 540 39.81 23.48 27.73
C SER A 540 40.00 24.88 27.11
N GLY A 541 39.73 25.06 25.82
CA GLY A 541 40.01 26.29 25.07
C GLY A 541 41.50 26.53 24.78
N LEU A 542 42.42 25.93 25.55
CA LEU A 542 43.87 26.07 25.39
C LEU A 542 44.35 25.58 24.02
N ALA A 543 43.73 24.55 23.44
CA ALA A 543 44.09 24.05 22.11
C ALA A 543 43.77 25.07 20.99
N LEU A 544 42.62 25.75 21.05
CA LEU A 544 42.28 26.83 20.13
C LEU A 544 43.17 28.06 20.38
N CYS A 545 43.46 28.38 21.63
CA CYS A 545 44.37 29.45 22.02
C CYS A 545 45.80 29.24 21.48
N ALA A 546 46.36 28.02 21.63
CA ALA A 546 47.64 27.64 21.05
C ALA A 546 47.65 27.75 19.52
N LEU A 547 46.52 27.40 18.86
CA LEU A 547 46.38 27.50 17.41
C LEU A 547 46.40 28.96 16.94
N VAL A 548 45.64 29.85 17.58
CA VAL A 548 45.63 31.30 17.28
C VAL A 548 47.01 31.90 17.55
N HIS A 549 47.59 31.68 18.73
CA HIS A 549 48.91 32.17 19.12
C HIS A 549 50.03 31.65 18.18
N ARG A 550 49.90 30.44 17.63
CA ARG A 550 50.90 29.88 16.70
C ARG A 550 51.06 30.71 15.43
N PHE A 551 49.96 31.17 14.85
CA PHE A 551 49.95 31.91 13.60
C PHE A 551 49.94 33.43 13.80
N ARG A 552 49.43 33.91 14.93
CA ARG A 552 49.36 35.32 15.33
C ARG A 552 49.65 35.49 16.83
N PRO A 553 50.93 35.38 17.26
CA PRO A 553 51.34 35.57 18.66
C PRO A 553 51.20 37.02 19.15
N ASP A 554 50.89 37.95 18.25
CA ASP A 554 50.58 39.35 18.54
C ASP A 554 49.15 39.57 19.06
N LEU A 555 48.25 38.60 18.88
CA LEU A 555 46.83 38.74 19.24
C LEU A 555 46.47 38.19 20.62
N VAL A 556 47.28 37.28 21.17
CA VAL A 556 46.99 36.56 22.41
C VAL A 556 48.30 36.35 23.16
N ASP A 557 48.32 36.56 24.47
CA ASP A 557 49.42 36.10 25.34
C ASP A 557 49.03 34.76 25.98
N PHE A 558 49.63 33.67 25.50
CA PHE A 558 49.31 32.31 25.97
C PHE A 558 49.67 32.09 27.45
N GLN A 559 50.62 32.85 28.02
CA GLN A 559 51.00 32.70 29.43
C GLN A 559 50.09 33.48 30.40
N ALA A 560 49.28 34.41 29.89
CA ALA A 560 48.33 35.19 30.68
C ALA A 560 46.93 34.57 30.79
N VAL A 561 46.67 33.46 30.09
CA VAL A 561 45.37 32.78 30.06
C VAL A 561 45.19 31.90 31.30
N ASP A 562 44.14 32.12 32.08
CA ASP A 562 43.78 31.30 33.25
C ASP A 562 43.06 30.01 32.81
N PRO A 563 43.63 28.80 33.02
CA PRO A 563 43.01 27.54 32.62
C PRO A 563 41.71 27.18 33.37
N GLN A 564 41.30 27.94 34.39
CA GLN A 564 40.11 27.64 35.21
C GLN A 564 38.78 28.14 34.60
N ASP A 565 38.79 28.90 33.50
CA ASP A 565 37.57 29.34 32.80
C ASP A 565 37.56 28.93 31.32
N PRO A 566 37.21 27.67 30.99
CA PRO A 566 37.17 27.19 29.60
C PRO A 566 36.16 27.94 28.72
N VAL A 567 35.07 28.46 29.27
CA VAL A 567 34.04 29.20 28.50
C VAL A 567 34.57 30.58 28.15
N GLY A 568 35.19 31.29 29.11
CA GLY A 568 35.85 32.57 28.89
C GLY A 568 36.99 32.48 27.87
N ILE A 569 37.82 31.42 27.93
CA ILE A 569 38.88 31.18 26.94
C ILE A 569 38.28 31.01 25.54
N HIS A 570 37.27 30.16 25.38
CA HIS A 570 36.63 29.96 24.09
C HIS A 570 36.01 31.24 23.55
N GLN A 571 35.30 32.01 24.39
CA GLN A 571 34.70 33.27 23.96
C GLN A 571 35.76 34.24 23.43
N LEU A 572 36.86 34.43 24.18
CA LEU A 572 37.97 35.28 23.76
C LEU A 572 38.60 34.82 22.43
N MET A 573 38.78 33.51 22.24
CA MET A 573 39.39 32.98 21.02
C MET A 573 38.45 33.04 19.80
N LEU A 574 37.15 32.81 19.99
CA LEU A 574 36.13 32.96 18.95
C LEU A 574 36.05 34.43 18.50
N ASP A 575 35.97 35.36 19.46
CA ASP A 575 35.91 36.80 19.19
C ASP A 575 37.20 37.30 18.49
N THR A 576 38.37 36.82 18.93
CA THR A 576 39.67 37.16 18.32
C THR A 576 39.74 36.62 16.88
N ALA A 577 39.33 35.38 16.64
CA ALA A 577 39.34 34.78 15.31
C ALA A 577 38.33 35.44 14.36
N GLU A 578 37.17 35.87 14.86
CA GLU A 578 36.21 36.61 14.05
C GLU A 578 36.74 37.99 13.66
N GLN A 579 37.25 38.76 14.63
CA GLN A 579 37.65 40.16 14.43
C GLN A 579 38.97 40.30 13.65
N GLU A 580 39.97 39.46 13.94
CA GLU A 580 41.34 39.63 13.45
C GLU A 580 41.73 38.66 12.33
N LEU A 581 41.02 37.53 12.22
CA LEU A 581 41.25 36.51 11.18
C LEU A 581 40.09 36.40 10.18
N GLY A 582 38.92 36.99 10.49
CA GLY A 582 37.72 36.88 9.66
C GLY A 582 37.06 35.50 9.69
N ILE A 583 37.42 34.64 10.64
CA ILE A 583 36.92 33.26 10.76
C ILE A 583 35.68 33.26 11.65
N GLN A 584 34.51 33.07 11.04
CA GLN A 584 33.22 33.15 11.73
C GLN A 584 33.00 31.94 12.67
N PRO A 585 32.57 32.15 13.92
CA PRO A 585 32.30 31.06 14.87
C PRO A 585 31.18 30.14 14.35
N VAL A 586 31.42 28.83 14.41
CA VAL A 586 30.43 27.78 14.05
C VAL A 586 29.74 27.21 15.29
N LEU A 587 30.40 27.29 16.44
CA LEU A 587 29.92 26.86 17.76
C LEU A 587 30.06 28.04 18.74
N SER A 588 29.21 28.07 19.75
CA SER A 588 29.32 28.97 20.90
C SER A 588 30.42 28.54 21.88
N SER A 589 30.87 29.47 22.71
CA SER A 589 31.86 29.22 23.77
C SER A 589 31.42 28.16 24.78
N THR A 590 30.11 28.05 25.05
CA THR A 590 29.52 27.01 25.89
C THR A 590 29.51 25.63 25.23
N GLU A 591 29.15 25.54 23.95
CA GLU A 591 29.19 24.26 23.19
C GLU A 591 30.64 23.76 23.04
N MET A 592 31.58 24.68 22.78
CA MET A 592 33.01 24.33 22.70
C MET A 592 33.60 23.83 24.02
N ALA A 593 33.11 24.30 25.16
CA ALA A 593 33.54 23.82 26.47
C ALA A 593 32.89 22.48 26.87
N SER A 594 31.67 22.18 26.41
CA SER A 594 30.92 20.97 26.81
C SER A 594 31.07 19.77 25.86
N MET A 595 31.28 20.01 24.55
CA MET A 595 31.54 19.01 23.50
C MET A 595 30.62 17.77 23.54
N ALA A 596 29.36 17.94 23.15
CA ALA A 596 28.47 16.81 22.87
C ALA A 596 28.80 16.16 21.51
N GLU A 597 28.37 14.91 21.29
CA GLU A 597 28.56 14.22 19.99
C GLU A 597 28.11 15.00 18.74
N PRO A 598 26.97 15.73 18.70
CA PRO A 598 26.62 16.54 17.52
C PRO A 598 27.62 17.68 17.23
N ASP A 599 28.31 18.21 18.25
CA ASP A 599 29.17 19.40 18.13
C ASP A 599 30.50 19.08 17.44
N ARG A 600 30.91 17.80 17.45
CA ARG A 600 32.13 17.29 16.78
C ARG A 600 32.22 17.72 15.32
N LEU A 601 31.10 17.70 14.58
CA LEU A 601 31.10 18.08 13.16
C LEU A 601 31.21 19.61 12.99
N GLY A 602 30.62 20.38 13.90
CA GLY A 602 30.77 21.83 13.97
C GLY A 602 32.22 22.25 14.24
N LEU A 603 32.88 21.57 15.20
CA LEU A 603 34.29 21.82 15.52
C LEU A 603 35.22 21.49 14.35
N ILE A 604 35.02 20.35 13.67
CA ILE A 604 35.77 19.99 12.46
C ILE A 604 35.59 21.05 11.37
N THR A 605 34.36 21.56 11.19
CA THR A 605 34.04 22.61 10.20
C THR A 605 34.68 23.94 10.58
N TYR A 606 34.75 24.28 11.88
CA TYR A 606 35.42 25.49 12.36
C TYR A 606 36.93 25.43 12.14
N LEU A 607 37.59 24.34 12.59
CA LEU A 607 39.03 24.15 12.46
C LEU A 607 39.50 24.02 11.00
N SER A 608 38.65 23.52 10.11
CA SER A 608 38.92 23.50 8.66
C SER A 608 39.08 24.91 8.08
N GLN A 609 38.42 25.94 8.65
CA GLN A 609 38.60 27.32 8.22
C GLN A 609 39.98 27.87 8.60
N PHE A 610 40.48 27.52 9.81
CA PHE A 610 41.87 27.82 10.19
C PHE A 610 42.87 27.08 9.31
N TYR A 611 42.57 25.82 8.96
CA TYR A 611 43.45 25.06 8.07
C TYR A 611 43.61 25.75 6.71
N GLU A 612 42.51 26.08 6.03
CA GLU A 612 42.56 26.78 4.75
C GLU A 612 43.16 28.20 4.84
N ALA A 613 42.95 28.90 5.96
CA ALA A 613 43.54 30.24 6.18
C ALA A 613 45.07 30.22 6.37
N PHE A 614 45.62 29.14 6.92
CA PHE A 614 47.03 29.06 7.33
C PHE A 614 47.86 27.95 6.66
N LYS A 615 47.29 27.15 5.74
CA LYS A 615 48.01 26.12 4.98
C LYS A 615 49.05 26.79 4.06
N PRO A 616 50.35 26.41 4.15
CA PRO A 616 51.38 27.00 3.30
C PRO A 616 51.21 26.54 1.84
N SER A 617 50.89 27.48 0.94
CA SER A 617 50.88 27.22 -0.50
C SER A 617 52.30 27.07 -1.05
N PRO A 618 52.60 26.06 -1.90
CA PRO A 618 53.95 25.78 -2.38
C PRO A 618 54.38 26.70 -3.54
N ALA A 619 54.44 28.01 -3.30
CA ALA A 619 55.30 28.95 -4.03
C ALA A 619 55.29 30.34 -3.37
N SER A 620 56.45 30.82 -2.92
CA SER A 620 56.70 32.27 -2.85
C SER A 620 58.10 32.61 -3.33
N ALA A 621 58.14 33.44 -4.37
CA ALA A 621 59.28 34.27 -4.74
C ALA A 621 58.70 35.67 -5.02
N GLU A 622 59.34 36.70 -4.50
CA GLU A 622 58.75 38.03 -4.34
C GLU A 622 58.57 38.80 -5.67
N VAL A 623 57.59 39.72 -5.71
CA VAL A 623 57.76 41.17 -6.02
C VAL A 623 56.41 41.89 -5.87
N SER A 624 56.43 43.17 -5.48
CA SER A 624 55.26 44.03 -5.28
C SER A 624 55.38 45.29 -6.16
N ARG A 625 54.32 46.05 -6.54
CA ARG A 625 53.04 46.35 -5.86
C ARG A 625 51.87 46.57 -6.86
N LYS A 626 50.64 46.40 -6.36
CA LYS A 626 49.32 47.03 -6.66
C LYS A 626 49.04 47.69 -8.05
N PRO A 627 47.76 47.75 -8.50
CA PRO A 627 46.63 46.85 -8.25
C PRO A 627 45.82 46.51 -9.53
N LEU A 628 45.45 45.25 -9.74
CA LEU A 628 44.52 44.86 -10.82
C LEU A 628 43.39 43.94 -10.33
N SER A 629 42.19 44.30 -10.79
CA SER A 629 40.86 43.72 -10.57
C SER A 629 40.76 42.18 -10.52
N PRO A 630 40.05 41.60 -9.54
CA PRO A 630 39.65 40.20 -9.58
C PRO A 630 38.35 40.00 -10.40
N ARG A 631 38.47 39.48 -11.62
CA ARG A 631 37.37 38.75 -12.29
C ARG A 631 37.52 37.26 -11.99
N GLY A 632 36.73 36.74 -11.05
CA GLY A 632 36.73 35.31 -10.69
C GLY A 632 35.58 34.84 -9.79
N THR A 633 34.81 35.73 -9.18
CA THR A 633 33.79 35.41 -8.16
C THR A 633 32.35 35.57 -8.67
N ARG A 634 31.94 34.76 -9.66
CA ARG A 634 30.52 34.73 -10.11
C ARG A 634 29.71 33.50 -9.68
N GLY A 635 30.33 32.43 -9.17
CA GLY A 635 29.63 31.31 -8.54
C GLY A 635 29.17 31.63 -7.10
N ALA A 636 30.12 31.99 -6.24
CA ALA A 636 29.87 32.16 -4.80
C ALA A 636 28.96 33.36 -4.44
N ILE A 637 29.02 34.46 -5.19
CA ILE A 637 28.25 35.68 -4.86
C ILE A 637 26.74 35.51 -5.11
N LEU A 638 26.34 34.65 -6.06
CA LEU A 638 24.92 34.31 -6.27
C LEU A 638 24.34 33.40 -5.19
N PHE A 639 25.19 32.59 -4.54
CA PHE A 639 24.79 31.76 -3.40
C PHE A 639 24.67 32.61 -2.11
N LEU A 640 25.67 33.44 -1.82
CA LEU A 640 25.69 34.29 -0.62
C LEU A 640 24.64 35.42 -0.66
N SER A 641 24.33 35.99 -1.83
CA SER A 641 23.28 37.02 -1.95
C SER A 641 21.85 36.49 -1.74
N LYS A 642 21.61 35.18 -1.89
CA LYS A 642 20.33 34.55 -1.53
C LYS A 642 20.23 34.26 -0.02
N LEU A 643 21.33 33.91 0.64
CA LEU A 643 21.38 33.71 2.10
C LEU A 643 21.36 35.03 2.89
N GLN A 644 21.92 36.12 2.35
CA GLN A 644 21.78 37.45 2.99
C GLN A 644 20.35 38.00 2.88
N LYS A 645 19.63 37.76 1.78
CA LYS A 645 18.23 38.22 1.63
C LYS A 645 17.27 37.56 2.63
N SER A 646 17.46 36.28 2.98
CA SER A 646 16.64 35.62 4.01
C SER A 646 16.96 36.09 5.44
N ARG A 647 18.21 36.46 5.75
CA ARG A 647 18.60 37.09 7.03
C ARG A 647 18.18 38.56 7.16
N THR A 648 18.12 39.34 6.09
CA THR A 648 17.68 40.75 6.18
C THR A 648 16.17 40.92 6.38
N LEU A 649 15.34 39.94 5.99
CA LEU A 649 13.89 39.98 6.25
C LEU A 649 13.52 39.62 7.69
N THR A 650 14.29 38.71 8.31
CA THR A 650 14.13 38.34 9.72
C THR A 650 14.67 39.43 10.66
N HIS A 651 15.82 40.04 10.35
CA HIS A 651 16.35 41.12 11.19
C HIS A 651 15.54 42.43 11.10
N LYS A 652 14.86 42.70 9.98
CA LYS A 652 14.01 43.91 9.84
C LYS A 652 12.68 43.79 10.60
N ARG A 653 12.09 42.58 10.69
CA ARG A 653 10.92 42.32 11.54
C ARG A 653 11.22 42.31 13.04
N ALA A 654 12.47 42.04 13.44
CA ALA A 654 12.88 42.06 14.85
C ALA A 654 13.24 43.45 15.40
N GLN A 655 13.39 44.46 14.52
CA GLN A 655 13.86 45.81 14.91
C GLN A 655 12.77 46.90 14.82
N GLU A 656 11.58 46.56 14.31
CA GLU A 656 10.41 47.45 14.22
C GLU A 656 9.46 47.33 15.43
N SER A 657 9.69 46.39 16.36
CA SER A 657 8.83 46.15 17.54
C SER A 657 9.24 46.90 18.82
N ALA A 658 10.26 47.76 18.77
CA ALA A 658 10.85 48.37 19.98
C ALA A 658 11.22 49.87 19.84
N GLN A 659 10.49 50.66 19.05
CA GLN A 659 10.49 52.12 19.24
C GLN A 659 9.30 52.86 18.60
N LYS A 660 8.57 53.61 19.43
CA LYS A 660 7.63 54.72 19.14
C LYS A 660 6.28 54.39 18.47
N ASP A 661 5.23 54.49 19.28
CA ASP A 661 4.26 55.61 19.15
C ASP A 661 4.59 56.60 20.30
N PRO A 662 4.37 57.93 20.21
CA PRO A 662 3.07 58.49 19.86
C PRO A 662 3.10 59.59 18.77
N GLU A 663 1.97 59.78 18.06
CA GLU A 663 1.01 60.87 18.34
C GLU A 663 0.30 61.39 17.06
N ALA A 664 -1.04 61.49 17.12
CA ALA A 664 -1.95 62.36 16.33
C ALA A 664 -1.91 62.29 14.77
N LYS A 665 -2.92 61.71 14.09
CA LYS A 665 -4.36 62.07 13.94
C LYS A 665 -4.68 62.97 12.71
N LYS A 666 -5.47 62.38 11.79
CA LYS A 666 -6.29 63.01 10.71
C LYS A 666 -5.46 63.74 9.63
N ILE A 667 -5.94 64.01 8.41
CA ILE A 667 -7.28 64.17 7.79
C ILE A 667 -7.11 63.66 6.32
N HIS A 668 -8.07 63.18 5.50
CA HIS A 668 -9.51 63.44 5.34
C HIS A 668 -10.27 62.17 4.90
N ARG A 669 -11.52 62.07 5.36
CA ARG A 669 -12.58 61.30 4.70
C ARG A 669 -13.68 62.32 4.44
N ASP A 670 -13.93 62.66 3.18
CA ASP A 670 -14.94 63.66 2.84
C ASP A 670 -16.33 63.02 2.81
N ALA A 671 -17.05 63.21 3.92
CA ALA A 671 -18.50 63.29 3.99
C ALA A 671 -18.86 64.22 5.17
N GLU A 672 -19.15 65.48 4.82
CA GLU A 672 -20.10 66.43 5.45
C GLU A 672 -21.13 65.80 6.46
N VAL A 673 -21.54 66.37 7.62
CA VAL A 673 -21.48 67.73 8.23
C VAL A 673 -21.58 67.67 9.80
N ASP A 674 -21.01 68.66 10.52
CA ASP A 674 -21.32 69.28 11.86
C ASP A 674 -21.60 68.54 13.21
N ALA A 675 -20.79 68.97 14.22
CA ALA A 675 -21.09 69.37 15.64
C ALA A 675 -21.73 68.44 16.71
N ALA A 676 -21.47 68.54 18.03
CA ALA A 676 -20.35 69.06 18.87
C ALA A 676 -20.58 68.76 20.40
N LEU A 677 -19.50 68.73 21.23
CA LEU A 677 -19.45 68.81 22.73
C LEU A 677 -20.09 67.63 23.55
N ASP A 678 -19.70 67.25 24.78
CA ASP A 678 -18.58 67.50 25.73
C ASP A 678 -18.46 66.23 26.64
N GLY A 679 -17.29 65.78 27.10
CA GLY A 679 -16.80 66.02 28.48
C GLY A 679 -16.53 64.69 29.26
N ASP A 680 -15.53 64.66 30.14
CA ASP A 680 -14.94 63.43 30.77
C ASP A 680 -14.46 63.73 32.24
N PRO A 681 -13.72 62.86 32.98
CA PRO A 681 -14.16 61.81 33.94
C PRO A 681 -13.67 62.03 35.40
N LEU A 682 -13.85 61.05 36.33
CA LEU A 682 -12.96 60.80 37.51
C LEU A 682 -13.01 59.36 38.11
N ASP A 683 -11.82 58.78 38.35
CA ASP A 683 -11.23 58.01 39.50
C ASP A 683 -11.81 56.75 40.22
N GLY A 684 -10.92 55.73 40.36
CA GLY A 684 -10.51 54.98 41.59
C GLY A 684 -11.47 53.98 42.32
N ASP A 685 -11.05 53.03 43.19
CA ASP A 685 -9.74 52.38 43.48
C ASP A 685 -9.94 51.06 44.31
N HIS A 686 -8.91 50.18 44.36
CA HIS A 686 -8.59 48.96 45.14
C HIS A 686 -9.53 48.19 46.15
N SER A 687 -9.46 46.84 46.03
CA SER A 687 -9.18 45.79 47.09
C SER A 687 -10.26 44.89 47.81
N GLN A 688 -10.38 43.64 47.31
CA GLN A 688 -10.40 42.29 47.99
C GLN A 688 -11.54 41.79 48.97
N PRO A 689 -11.70 40.44 49.20
CA PRO A 689 -13.02 39.75 49.27
C PRO A 689 -13.37 39.06 50.64
N PRO A 690 -14.51 38.33 50.80
CA PRO A 690 -14.55 36.87 50.54
C PRO A 690 -15.92 36.27 50.04
N ALA A 691 -16.00 34.93 49.96
CA ALA A 691 -16.95 34.09 49.20
C ALA A 691 -18.38 33.85 49.75
N ALA A 692 -19.32 33.46 48.86
CA ALA A 692 -20.35 32.42 49.10
C ALA A 692 -21.16 31.99 47.84
N THR A 693 -21.36 30.67 47.66
CA THR A 693 -22.51 29.95 47.01
C THR A 693 -22.86 30.19 45.52
N ALA A 694 -23.52 29.18 44.91
CA ALA A 694 -23.79 29.08 43.47
C ALA A 694 -25.25 28.71 43.14
N ASP A 695 -25.75 29.14 41.97
CA ASP A 695 -26.69 28.37 41.12
C ASP A 695 -26.66 28.92 39.66
N PRO A 696 -26.98 28.13 38.60
CA PRO A 696 -26.59 28.46 37.22
C PRO A 696 -27.75 28.87 36.29
N ALA A 697 -27.75 30.10 35.77
CA ALA A 697 -28.61 30.49 34.63
C ALA A 697 -28.15 31.75 33.88
N GLN A 698 -26.88 31.85 33.46
CA GLN A 698 -26.41 32.85 32.48
C GLN A 698 -25.00 32.51 31.96
N PRO A 699 -24.72 32.54 30.65
CA PRO A 699 -23.34 32.50 30.16
C PRO A 699 -22.65 33.83 30.49
N PRO A 700 -21.50 33.82 31.20
CA PRO A 700 -20.85 35.06 31.62
C PRO A 700 -20.08 35.72 30.48
N SER A 701 -20.36 37.00 30.23
CA SER A 701 -19.51 37.86 29.40
C SER A 701 -18.25 38.24 30.17
N ARG A 702 -17.07 37.73 29.78
CA ARG A 702 -15.77 38.17 30.33
C ARG A 702 -14.57 37.79 29.47
N GLY A 703 -13.81 38.80 29.04
CA GLY A 703 -12.37 38.71 28.73
C GLY A 703 -12.00 37.98 27.43
N GLU A 704 -11.67 38.75 26.40
CA GLU A 704 -11.07 38.23 25.17
C GLU A 704 -9.67 37.66 25.42
N SER A 705 -9.57 36.34 25.60
CA SER A 705 -8.37 35.60 25.24
C SER A 705 -8.59 34.95 23.88
N SER A 706 -7.72 35.23 22.90
CA SER A 706 -7.82 34.74 21.51
C SER A 706 -7.76 33.21 21.34
N ASP A 707 -7.64 32.47 22.43
CA ASP A 707 -7.39 31.03 22.46
C ASP A 707 -8.58 30.24 23.02
N ALA A 708 -9.76 30.85 23.20
CA ALA A 708 -10.95 30.19 23.77
C ALA A 708 -11.89 29.62 22.68
N CYS A 709 -12.49 28.46 22.96
CA CYS A 709 -13.49 27.86 22.08
C CYS A 709 -14.83 28.60 22.18
N TYR A 710 -15.38 29.00 21.04
CA TYR A 710 -16.68 29.69 20.97
C TYR A 710 -17.80 28.98 21.74
N PHE A 711 -17.93 27.64 21.59
CA PHE A 711 -19.01 26.89 22.24
C PHE A 711 -18.81 26.60 23.73
N CYS A 712 -17.63 26.12 24.15
CA CYS A 712 -17.43 25.62 25.51
C CYS A 712 -16.64 26.57 26.44
N GLY A 713 -16.14 27.70 25.92
CA GLY A 713 -15.34 28.69 26.66
C GLY A 713 -13.96 28.21 27.12
N ARG A 714 -13.61 26.93 26.93
CA ARG A 714 -12.31 26.36 27.31
C ARG A 714 -11.23 26.71 26.29
N ARG A 715 -9.97 26.76 26.73
CA ARG A 715 -8.80 26.98 25.88
C ARG A 715 -8.71 25.92 24.77
N VAL A 716 -8.30 26.36 23.59
CA VAL A 716 -8.07 25.57 22.37
C VAL A 716 -6.57 25.57 22.07
N TYR A 717 -5.92 24.41 22.17
CA TYR A 717 -4.51 24.23 21.81
C TYR A 717 -4.34 24.22 20.27
N ILE A 718 -3.17 24.59 19.76
CA ILE A 718 -2.90 24.85 18.34
C ILE A 718 -3.30 23.66 17.45
N LEU A 719 -3.10 22.44 17.94
CA LEU A 719 -3.36 21.21 17.20
C LEU A 719 -4.81 20.72 17.24
N GLU A 720 -5.63 21.12 18.23
CA GLU A 720 -7.10 20.87 18.25
C GLU A 720 -7.92 22.05 17.70
N ARG A 721 -7.25 23.17 17.40
CA ARG A 721 -7.87 24.38 16.85
C ARG A 721 -8.38 24.16 15.43
N ALA A 722 -9.67 24.38 15.24
CA ALA A 722 -10.26 24.68 13.95
C ALA A 722 -10.82 26.12 13.96
N SER A 723 -11.02 26.70 12.77
CA SER A 723 -11.41 28.10 12.60
C SER A 723 -12.38 28.30 11.45
N ALA A 724 -13.49 28.98 11.71
CA ALA A 724 -14.51 29.39 10.75
C ALA A 724 -15.12 30.71 11.23
N GLU A 725 -15.60 31.56 10.31
CA GLU A 725 -16.22 32.87 10.61
C GLU A 725 -15.44 33.74 11.60
N GLY A 726 -14.11 33.71 11.51
CA GLY A 726 -13.20 34.45 12.40
C GLY A 726 -13.12 33.94 13.84
N ARG A 727 -13.74 32.80 14.18
CA ARG A 727 -13.82 32.24 15.54
C ARG A 727 -13.05 30.93 15.63
N PHE A 728 -12.62 30.58 16.85
CA PHE A 728 -11.92 29.32 17.15
C PHE A 728 -12.79 28.35 17.93
N PHE A 729 -12.57 27.05 17.69
CA PHE A 729 -13.29 25.98 18.34
C PHE A 729 -12.45 24.70 18.39
N HIS A 730 -12.74 23.85 19.38
CA HIS A 730 -12.30 22.45 19.35
C HIS A 730 -12.94 21.74 18.16
N ARG A 731 -12.19 20.91 17.43
CA ARG A 731 -12.76 20.04 16.37
C ARG A 731 -13.93 19.20 16.88
N GLY A 732 -13.88 18.75 18.14
CA GLY A 732 -14.98 18.06 18.81
C GLY A 732 -16.21 18.92 19.14
N CYS A 733 -16.06 20.25 19.32
CA CYS A 733 -17.16 21.18 19.60
C CYS A 733 -17.80 21.77 18.34
N PHE A 734 -17.14 21.69 17.19
CA PHE A 734 -17.70 22.13 15.91
C PHE A 734 -18.76 21.15 15.43
N GLN A 735 -20.01 21.37 15.81
CA GLN A 735 -21.13 20.45 15.58
C GLN A 735 -22.34 21.17 15.00
N CYS A 736 -23.14 20.45 14.22
CA CYS A 736 -24.44 20.91 13.77
C CYS A 736 -25.40 21.02 14.95
N TRP A 737 -25.99 22.21 15.16
CA TRP A 737 -26.96 22.48 16.22
C TRP A 737 -28.15 21.51 16.21
N GLN A 738 -28.70 21.23 15.02
CA GLN A 738 -29.87 20.36 14.85
C GLN A 738 -29.61 18.87 15.19
N CYS A 739 -28.41 18.35 14.95
CA CYS A 739 -28.17 16.90 14.95
C CYS A 739 -26.90 16.41 15.67
N GLY A 740 -26.10 17.30 16.25
CA GLY A 740 -24.88 16.96 16.99
C GLY A 740 -23.78 16.30 16.15
N ALA A 741 -23.89 16.31 14.82
CA ALA A 741 -22.87 15.78 13.91
C ALA A 741 -21.69 16.75 13.85
N THR A 742 -20.46 16.24 13.99
CA THR A 742 -19.25 17.04 13.82
C THR A 742 -19.17 17.58 12.39
N LEU A 743 -19.04 18.89 12.25
CA LEU A 743 -18.95 19.59 10.97
C LEU A 743 -17.51 19.53 10.44
N ARG A 744 -17.35 19.59 9.12
CA ARG A 744 -16.05 19.71 8.44
C ARG A 744 -15.97 21.06 7.74
N LEU A 745 -14.76 21.59 7.59
CA LEU A 745 -14.53 22.83 6.86
C LEU A 745 -14.95 22.63 5.39
N GLY A 746 -15.91 23.43 4.91
CA GLY A 746 -16.50 23.33 3.57
C GLY A 746 -17.93 22.77 3.52
N ASP A 747 -18.40 22.07 4.58
CA ASP A 747 -19.69 21.37 4.60
C ASP A 747 -20.61 21.85 5.75
N TYR A 748 -20.69 23.17 5.94
CA TYR A 748 -21.56 23.81 6.94
C TYR A 748 -22.23 25.08 6.41
N ALA A 749 -23.37 25.44 7.00
CA ALA A 749 -23.99 26.76 6.92
C ALA A 749 -23.89 27.45 8.30
N PHE A 750 -23.57 28.74 8.32
CA PHE A 750 -23.60 29.56 9.53
C PHE A 750 -24.74 30.57 9.42
N HIS A 751 -25.58 30.64 10.44
CA HIS A 751 -26.69 31.60 10.49
C HIS A 751 -26.32 32.73 11.45
N GLU A 752 -26.16 33.94 10.92
CA GLU A 752 -25.71 35.09 11.70
C GLU A 752 -26.75 35.57 12.73
N GLU A 753 -28.04 35.29 12.49
CA GLU A 753 -29.15 35.73 13.34
C GLU A 753 -29.24 34.96 14.67
N ASP A 754 -28.91 33.66 14.66
CA ASP A 754 -28.94 32.80 15.85
C ASP A 754 -27.53 32.43 16.37
N GLY A 755 -26.49 32.63 15.55
CA GLY A 755 -25.11 32.36 15.89
C GLY A 755 -24.75 30.87 15.91
N HIS A 756 -25.55 30.02 15.28
CA HIS A 756 -25.36 28.58 15.22
C HIS A 756 -24.83 28.07 13.87
N PHE A 757 -24.27 26.87 13.90
CA PHE A 757 -23.75 26.18 12.73
C PHE A 757 -24.62 24.96 12.41
N TYR A 758 -24.91 24.77 11.13
CA TYR A 758 -25.78 23.72 10.60
C TYR A 758 -25.04 22.90 9.55
N CYS A 759 -25.32 21.60 9.43
CA CYS A 759 -24.87 20.83 8.27
C CYS A 759 -25.80 21.14 7.08
N LEU A 760 -25.32 20.94 5.84
CA LEU A 760 -26.06 21.23 4.61
C LEU A 760 -27.46 20.55 4.49
N LEU A 761 -27.74 19.50 5.28
CA LEU A 761 -29.05 18.84 5.35
C LEU A 761 -30.06 19.49 6.32
N HIS A 762 -29.59 20.39 7.18
CA HIS A 762 -30.39 21.12 8.16
C HIS A 762 -30.18 22.64 8.03
N ASP A 763 -29.79 23.11 6.85
CA ASP A 763 -29.73 24.54 6.56
C ASP A 763 -31.15 25.06 6.27
N PRO A 764 -31.74 25.93 7.11
CA PRO A 764 -33.10 26.44 6.88
C PRO A 764 -33.24 27.31 5.61
N ASN A 765 -32.14 27.68 4.94
CA ASN A 765 -32.17 28.41 3.66
C ASN A 765 -31.97 27.52 2.41
N ALA A 766 -31.91 26.19 2.56
CA ALA A 766 -31.73 25.30 1.41
C ALA A 766 -32.96 25.32 0.46
N PRO A 767 -32.79 25.50 -0.88
CA PRO A 767 -33.90 25.40 -1.82
C PRO A 767 -34.46 23.98 -1.82
N GLY A 768 -35.78 23.87 -1.58
CA GLY A 768 -36.42 22.63 -1.16
C GLY A 768 -36.32 21.46 -2.15
N MET A 769 -35.97 20.29 -1.62
CA MET A 769 -36.46 19.01 -2.14
C MET A 769 -37.60 18.56 -1.24
N ASP A 770 -38.85 18.80 -1.67
CA ASP A 770 -40.02 18.30 -0.96
C ASP A 770 -40.13 16.77 -1.07
N MET A 771 -40.30 16.12 0.07
CA MET A 771 -40.77 14.73 0.17
C MET A 771 -41.86 14.67 1.26
N PRO A 772 -42.97 13.95 1.04
CA PRO A 772 -44.15 14.04 1.89
C PRO A 772 -43.98 13.32 3.24
N PRO A 773 -44.78 13.66 4.27
CA PRO A 773 -44.70 13.03 5.59
C PRO A 773 -45.17 11.56 5.56
N SER A 774 -44.50 10.71 6.32
CA SER A 774 -44.88 9.30 6.48
C SER A 774 -45.84 9.09 7.66
N GLU A 775 -47.04 8.60 7.39
CA GLU A 775 -47.93 8.02 8.41
C GLU A 775 -47.56 6.55 8.74
N PRO A 776 -47.90 6.05 9.95
CA PRO A 776 -47.53 4.70 10.40
C PRO A 776 -48.46 3.61 9.82
N PRO A 777 -47.97 2.38 9.61
CA PRO A 777 -48.76 1.30 9.02
C PRO A 777 -49.74 0.69 10.04
N VAL A 778 -51.01 0.60 9.65
CA VAL A 778 -52.05 -0.20 10.33
C VAL A 778 -52.33 -1.47 9.52
N LEU A 779 -52.53 -2.59 10.20
CA LEU A 779 -52.79 -3.91 9.62
C LEU A 779 -54.19 -3.97 8.97
N PRO A 780 -54.36 -4.65 7.82
CA PRO A 780 -55.67 -4.95 7.26
C PRO A 780 -56.19 -6.33 7.70
N ASP A 781 -57.39 -6.36 8.26
CA ASP A 781 -58.24 -7.55 8.39
C ASP A 781 -59.62 -7.24 7.76
N GLY A 782 -60.18 -8.21 7.02
CA GLY A 782 -61.63 -8.37 6.82
C GLY A 782 -62.46 -7.35 6.00
N ASP A 783 -62.65 -7.66 4.72
CA ASP A 783 -63.93 -7.64 3.96
C ASP A 783 -64.99 -6.50 4.04
N VAL A 784 -65.22 -5.91 2.85
CA VAL A 784 -66.52 -5.75 2.16
C VAL A 784 -67.55 -4.65 2.57
N ASN A 785 -67.77 -3.75 1.58
CA ASN A 785 -68.99 -2.99 1.19
C ASN A 785 -69.36 -1.59 1.73
N ALA A 786 -69.89 -0.81 0.77
CA ALA A 786 -70.89 0.28 0.85
C ALA A 786 -70.46 1.78 1.02
N ASN A 787 -70.51 2.48 -0.13
CA ASN A 787 -70.71 3.94 -0.34
C ASN A 787 -72.01 4.49 0.33
N PRO A 788 -72.27 5.82 0.33
CA PRO A 788 -71.56 6.96 0.95
C PRO A 788 -72.50 7.64 2.02
N THR A 789 -72.30 8.80 2.67
CA THR A 789 -72.27 10.19 2.16
C THR A 789 -72.44 11.20 3.35
N PHE A 790 -72.08 12.48 3.15
CA PHE A 790 -72.53 13.70 3.87
C PHE A 790 -72.09 14.01 5.34
N SER A 791 -71.06 14.86 5.44
CA SER A 791 -71.08 16.26 5.95
C SER A 791 -71.36 16.65 7.42
N ASP A 792 -70.42 17.47 7.91
CA ASP A 792 -70.59 18.76 8.61
C ASP A 792 -70.69 18.88 10.15
N ALA A 793 -69.91 19.89 10.60
CA ALA A 793 -70.15 20.86 11.68
C ALA A 793 -69.73 20.58 13.14
N GLU A 794 -68.68 21.31 13.52
CA GLU A 794 -68.59 22.21 14.70
C GLU A 794 -68.40 21.67 16.14
N SER A 795 -67.24 22.09 16.66
CA SER A 795 -66.83 22.37 18.06
C SER A 795 -67.83 23.20 18.92
N PRO A 796 -67.55 23.48 20.22
CA PRO A 796 -66.65 22.82 21.21
C PRO A 796 -67.19 22.76 22.67
N CYS A 797 -66.33 22.30 23.60
CA CYS A 797 -66.26 22.65 25.04
C CYS A 797 -67.37 22.22 26.02
N ALA A 798 -67.00 21.35 26.99
CA ALA A 798 -66.88 21.71 28.42
C ALA A 798 -66.48 20.51 29.32
N SER A 799 -65.57 20.75 30.28
CA SER A 799 -65.38 20.01 31.56
C SER A 799 -66.16 20.76 32.68
N PRO A 800 -66.18 20.40 33.99
CA PRO A 800 -65.51 19.32 34.78
C PRO A 800 -66.55 18.36 35.43
N GLU A 801 -66.26 17.40 36.33
CA GLU A 801 -65.79 17.36 37.74
C GLU A 801 -65.61 15.84 38.10
N GLY A 802 -64.94 15.33 39.14
CA GLY A 802 -64.13 15.85 40.26
C GLY A 802 -64.02 14.75 41.36
N GLU A 803 -62.88 14.66 42.08
CA GLU A 803 -62.70 13.93 43.38
C GLU A 803 -62.78 12.37 43.39
N GLU A 804 -62.09 11.56 44.23
CA GLU A 804 -61.11 11.77 45.31
C GLU A 804 -60.26 10.47 45.64
N VAL A 805 -59.03 10.64 46.15
CA VAL A 805 -58.33 9.92 47.28
C VAL A 805 -57.89 8.42 47.25
N LEU A 806 -56.56 8.26 47.48
CA LEU A 806 -55.70 7.21 48.12
C LEU A 806 -56.10 5.72 48.28
N GLY A 807 -55.11 4.83 48.08
CA GLY A 807 -54.95 3.61 48.91
C GLY A 807 -54.00 2.51 48.40
N SER A 808 -52.94 2.20 49.16
CA SER A 808 -52.24 0.89 49.19
C SER A 808 -52.30 0.38 50.65
N PRO A 809 -52.36 -0.94 50.97
CA PRO A 809 -51.13 -1.78 50.95
C PRO A 809 -51.30 -3.35 50.88
N GLN A 810 -50.16 -4.05 50.79
CA GLN A 810 -49.83 -5.37 51.41
C GLN A 810 -50.46 -6.72 50.92
N SER A 811 -49.77 -7.80 51.33
CA SER A 811 -49.91 -9.25 51.02
C SER A 811 -49.65 -10.08 52.31
N PRO A 812 -49.63 -11.45 52.33
CA PRO A 812 -50.55 -12.53 51.88
C PRO A 812 -51.21 -13.23 53.13
N PRO A 813 -51.88 -14.46 53.16
CA PRO A 813 -51.21 -15.81 53.04
C PRO A 813 -52.06 -17.09 52.66
N ALA A 814 -51.36 -18.21 52.36
CA ALA A 814 -51.57 -19.67 52.70
C ALA A 814 -52.87 -20.54 52.48
N THR A 815 -52.75 -21.62 51.65
CA THR A 815 -53.18 -23.08 51.78
C THR A 815 -54.64 -23.53 52.15
N PRO A 816 -55.14 -24.79 51.90
CA PRO A 816 -54.48 -26.09 51.59
C PRO A 816 -55.11 -27.00 50.46
N GLU A 817 -54.68 -28.28 50.41
CA GLU A 817 -54.84 -29.41 49.42
C GLU A 817 -56.23 -30.17 49.43
N PRO A 818 -56.45 -31.42 48.87
CA PRO A 818 -55.62 -32.37 48.06
C PRO A 818 -56.33 -33.11 46.87
N GLY A 819 -55.60 -34.03 46.17
CA GLY A 819 -56.18 -34.97 45.18
C GLY A 819 -55.24 -35.97 44.47
N GLU A 820 -55.05 -37.15 45.08
CA GLU A 820 -54.86 -38.54 44.56
C GLU A 820 -53.88 -38.95 43.39
N GLU A 821 -53.15 -40.04 43.67
CA GLU A 821 -52.38 -40.97 42.79
C GLU A 821 -53.30 -41.94 41.98
N PRO A 822 -52.86 -42.95 41.15
CA PRO A 822 -51.54 -43.65 40.99
C PRO A 822 -51.06 -43.78 39.51
N GLY A 823 -50.01 -44.52 39.08
CA GLY A 823 -48.95 -45.36 39.71
C GLY A 823 -48.36 -46.37 38.70
N ALA A 824 -47.41 -47.23 39.15
CA ALA A 824 -46.73 -48.35 38.45
C ALA A 824 -45.52 -48.04 37.52
N GLU A 825 -44.42 -48.81 37.47
CA GLU A 825 -43.98 -49.98 38.27
C GLU A 825 -42.46 -50.28 38.15
N GLU A 826 -41.92 -51.02 39.14
CA GLU A 826 -40.82 -52.01 39.10
C GLU A 826 -39.31 -51.67 38.83
N ASP A 827 -38.58 -51.53 39.94
CA ASP A 827 -37.74 -52.59 40.59
C ASP A 827 -36.20 -52.79 40.43
N ALA A 828 -35.63 -53.17 41.58
CA ALA A 828 -34.52 -54.10 41.87
C ALA A 828 -33.00 -53.75 41.68
N ALA A 829 -32.35 -53.48 42.83
CA ALA A 829 -31.16 -54.14 43.43
C ALA A 829 -30.02 -54.76 42.57
N GLY A 830 -28.75 -54.74 43.00
CA GLY A 830 -28.14 -54.22 44.25
C GLY A 830 -26.72 -54.78 44.51
N THR A 831 -26.17 -54.56 45.73
CA THR A 831 -24.93 -55.14 46.34
C THR A 831 -23.57 -54.86 45.66
N GLY A 832 -22.44 -54.62 46.37
CA GLY A 832 -22.18 -54.44 47.80
C GLY A 832 -20.67 -54.56 48.16
N GLU A 833 -20.29 -54.13 49.38
CA GLU A 833 -19.08 -54.55 50.16
C GLU A 833 -17.67 -53.97 49.81
N VAL A 834 -16.69 -53.71 50.72
CA VAL A 834 -16.63 -53.48 52.22
C VAL A 834 -15.21 -52.96 52.65
N GLU A 835 -15.17 -52.10 53.69
CA GLU A 835 -14.13 -51.77 54.73
C GLU A 835 -12.60 -51.48 54.50
N GLU A 836 -12.14 -50.44 55.24
CA GLU A 836 -10.90 -50.24 56.06
C GLU A 836 -9.47 -50.55 55.49
N GLN A 837 -8.41 -49.76 55.74
CA GLN A 837 -7.92 -49.23 57.03
C GLN A 837 -6.91 -48.03 56.89
N GLU A 838 -6.43 -47.51 58.02
CA GLU A 838 -5.68 -46.25 58.23
C GLU A 838 -4.25 -46.15 57.67
N VAL A 839 -3.71 -44.92 57.57
CA VAL A 839 -2.52 -44.40 58.31
C VAL A 839 -2.21 -42.94 57.93
N ALA A 840 -1.99 -42.09 58.93
CA ALA A 840 -1.23 -40.84 58.83
C ALA A 840 -0.01 -40.92 59.78
N PRO A 841 1.03 -40.08 59.63
CA PRO A 841 1.18 -39.05 60.68
C PRO A 841 1.87 -37.72 60.29
N SER A 842 1.43 -36.68 61.02
CA SER A 842 2.21 -35.59 61.67
C SER A 842 3.10 -34.59 60.91
N GLY A 843 2.71 -33.30 61.02
CA GLY A 843 3.55 -32.21 61.56
C GLY A 843 4.35 -31.36 60.55
N GLU A 844 4.61 -30.08 60.78
CA GLU A 844 4.24 -29.14 61.87
C GLU A 844 4.43 -27.69 61.34
N ASP A 845 3.71 -26.71 61.93
CA ASP A 845 3.94 -25.24 62.01
C ASP A 845 4.33 -24.43 60.73
N ASP A 846 3.73 -23.27 60.45
CA ASP A 846 3.71 -22.08 61.32
C ASP A 846 2.58 -21.08 60.93
N VAL A 847 2.09 -20.33 61.93
CA VAL A 847 1.13 -19.20 61.77
C VAL A 847 1.67 -18.03 62.60
N PRO A 848 1.52 -16.78 62.13
CA PRO A 848 0.80 -15.84 62.98
C PRO A 848 -0.26 -15.01 62.21
N GLU A 849 -1.45 -14.96 62.80
CA GLU A 849 -2.39 -13.82 62.71
C GLU A 849 -1.74 -12.62 63.45
N GLU A 850 -2.21 -11.37 63.44
CA GLU A 850 -3.53 -10.85 63.84
C GLU A 850 -3.46 -9.31 63.66
N ASP A 851 -4.57 -8.64 63.31
CA ASP A 851 -5.16 -7.54 64.13
C ASP A 851 -6.54 -7.12 63.55
N GLU A 852 -7.46 -6.69 64.42
CA GLU A 852 -8.91 -6.59 64.13
C GLU A 852 -9.44 -5.15 63.94
N GLY A 853 -10.13 -4.90 62.81
CA GLY A 853 -11.30 -4.00 62.62
C GLY A 853 -11.32 -2.57 63.23
N PRO A 854 -12.52 -1.91 63.31
CA PRO A 854 -13.76 -2.15 62.56
C PRO A 854 -14.35 -0.86 61.91
N GLY A 855 -15.35 -0.99 61.02
CA GLY A 855 -16.47 -0.03 60.98
C GLY A 855 -16.93 0.58 59.63
N ALA A 856 -18.21 0.33 59.32
CA ALA A 856 -19.15 1.14 58.51
C ALA A 856 -19.03 1.19 56.95
N GLU A 857 -19.96 0.50 56.27
CA GLU A 857 -20.53 0.99 54.99
C GLU A 857 -21.26 2.34 55.24
N PRO A 858 -21.53 3.13 54.18
CA PRO A 858 -22.83 2.95 53.54
C PRO A 858 -22.76 2.82 52.01
N ARG A 859 -23.61 1.93 51.49
CA ARG A 859 -23.87 1.75 50.07
C ARG A 859 -24.59 2.97 49.48
N GLN A 860 -24.17 3.38 48.29
CA GLN A 860 -25.07 3.85 47.23
C GLN A 860 -24.44 3.50 45.89
N GLY A 861 -25.20 2.84 45.02
CA GLY A 861 -24.74 2.43 43.70
C GLY A 861 -24.83 3.57 42.69
N ALA A 862 -23.93 3.55 41.72
CA ALA A 862 -24.11 4.20 40.43
C ALA A 862 -23.80 3.14 39.37
N GLU A 863 -24.76 2.92 38.46
CA GLU A 863 -24.55 2.09 37.28
C GLU A 863 -23.58 2.83 36.35
N GLU A 864 -22.46 2.21 35.97
CA GLU A 864 -21.63 2.73 34.87
C GLU A 864 -22.37 2.44 33.55
N ALA A 865 -23.33 3.31 33.22
CA ALA A 865 -23.95 3.35 31.92
C ALA A 865 -22.92 3.77 30.87
N GLU A 866 -22.66 2.91 29.88
CA GLU A 866 -21.90 3.31 28.68
C GLU A 866 -22.63 4.48 27.99
N GLU A 867 -22.03 5.66 28.00
CA GLU A 867 -22.59 6.82 27.32
C GLU A 867 -22.41 6.67 25.80
N GLY A 868 -23.37 5.95 25.19
CA GLY A 868 -23.42 5.62 23.77
C GLY A 868 -23.61 6.85 22.87
N GLY A 869 -22.54 7.59 22.63
CA GLY A 869 -22.46 8.71 21.69
C GLY A 869 -22.60 8.29 20.22
N GLY A 870 -23.78 7.81 19.82
CA GLY A 870 -24.08 7.39 18.46
C GLY A 870 -24.04 8.56 17.46
N ARG A 871 -23.04 8.59 16.58
CA ARG A 871 -22.98 9.53 15.44
C ARG A 871 -23.27 8.81 14.13
N ARG A 872 -24.12 9.44 13.31
CA ARG A 872 -24.76 8.82 12.14
C ARG A 872 -23.76 8.57 11.03
N LYS A 873 -23.70 7.33 10.55
CA LYS A 873 -23.19 7.00 9.21
C LYS A 873 -24.03 7.74 8.16
N ILE A 874 -23.47 7.99 6.97
CA ILE A 874 -24.23 8.51 5.82
C ILE A 874 -25.46 7.62 5.60
N VAL A 875 -26.65 8.21 5.73
CA VAL A 875 -27.91 7.49 5.64
C VAL A 875 -28.38 7.48 4.19
N LEU A 876 -28.25 6.34 3.54
CA LEU A 876 -29.01 6.05 2.32
C LEU A 876 -30.52 6.17 2.64
N SER A 877 -31.24 6.85 1.76
CA SER A 877 -32.67 7.09 1.82
C SER A 877 -33.47 5.78 1.92
N PRO A 878 -34.73 5.83 2.38
CA PRO A 878 -35.62 4.66 2.35
C PRO A 878 -35.76 4.08 0.94
N LEU A 879 -35.71 4.91 -0.11
CA LEU A 879 -35.79 4.49 -1.51
C LEU A 879 -34.55 3.69 -1.93
N GLU A 880 -33.34 4.17 -1.61
CA GLU A 880 -32.08 3.46 -1.87
C GLU A 880 -32.01 2.14 -1.08
N LYS A 881 -32.53 2.11 0.16
CA LYS A 881 -32.67 0.87 0.94
C LYS A 881 -33.67 -0.11 0.33
N LEU A 882 -34.77 0.38 -0.25
CA LEU A 882 -35.75 -0.45 -0.96
C LEU A 882 -35.17 -1.01 -2.26
N SER A 883 -34.44 -0.22 -3.06
CA SER A 883 -33.69 -0.71 -4.24
C SER A 883 -32.61 -1.75 -3.88
N LEU A 884 -31.99 -1.62 -2.69
CA LEU A 884 -31.07 -2.62 -2.13
C LEU A 884 -31.78 -3.86 -1.53
N SER A 885 -33.11 -3.83 -1.37
CA SER A 885 -33.92 -4.95 -0.90
C SER A 885 -34.50 -5.78 -2.05
N THR A 886 -34.83 -5.14 -3.18
CA THR A 886 -35.25 -5.83 -4.42
C THR A 886 -34.10 -6.51 -5.16
N LEU A 887 -32.84 -6.16 -4.88
CA LEU A 887 -31.66 -6.94 -5.30
C LEU A 887 -31.45 -8.18 -4.41
N SER A 888 -32.49 -9.00 -4.32
CA SER A 888 -32.40 -10.33 -3.71
C SER A 888 -31.67 -11.28 -4.67
N LEU A 889 -30.52 -11.80 -4.24
CA LEU A 889 -29.81 -12.90 -4.90
C LEU A 889 -30.51 -14.24 -4.59
N THR A 890 -31.77 -14.33 -5.02
CA THR A 890 -32.55 -15.56 -5.14
C THR A 890 -33.12 -15.55 -6.55
N GLY A 891 -32.56 -16.38 -7.43
CA GLY A 891 -33.16 -16.58 -8.73
C GLY A 891 -34.44 -17.38 -8.55
N ASP A 892 -35.59 -16.71 -8.66
CA ASP A 892 -36.87 -17.31 -9.00
C ASP A 892 -37.83 -16.20 -9.45
N ALA A 893 -38.04 -16.15 -10.77
CA ALA A 893 -39.17 -15.49 -11.42
C ALA A 893 -39.32 -16.16 -12.79
N GLU A 894 -40.11 -17.23 -12.85
CA GLU A 894 -40.45 -17.89 -14.11
C GLU A 894 -41.11 -16.88 -15.05
N ALA A 895 -40.59 -16.79 -16.28
CA ALA A 895 -41.34 -16.29 -17.42
C ALA A 895 -41.79 -17.50 -18.24
N GLU A 896 -43.10 -17.71 -18.38
CA GLU A 896 -43.64 -18.80 -19.19
C GLU A 896 -43.07 -18.79 -20.61
N ALA A 897 -42.68 -19.98 -21.10
CA ALA A 897 -42.27 -20.14 -22.48
C ALA A 897 -43.49 -20.09 -23.42
N PRO A 898 -43.46 -19.30 -24.52
CA PRO A 898 -44.51 -19.35 -25.52
C PRO A 898 -44.55 -20.75 -26.19
N PRO A 899 -45.74 -21.25 -26.58
CA PRO A 899 -45.91 -22.62 -27.04
C PRO A 899 -45.23 -22.86 -28.40
N LYS A 900 -44.53 -24.01 -28.51
CA LYS A 900 -43.92 -24.46 -29.77
C LYS A 900 -44.98 -24.79 -30.82
N PRO A 901 -44.88 -24.28 -32.06
CA PRO A 901 -45.62 -24.83 -33.19
C PRO A 901 -45.21 -26.29 -33.47
N ALA A 902 -46.14 -27.09 -33.97
CA ALA A 902 -45.95 -28.52 -34.19
C ALA A 902 -45.04 -28.84 -35.39
N ARG A 903 -44.40 -30.02 -35.34
CA ARG A 903 -43.56 -30.57 -36.41
C ARG A 903 -44.36 -30.83 -37.71
N LEU A 904 -43.71 -30.65 -38.85
CA LEU A 904 -44.04 -31.35 -40.09
C LEU A 904 -42.78 -31.57 -40.95
N TRP A 905 -42.40 -32.84 -41.10
CA TRP A 905 -41.52 -33.31 -42.18
C TRP A 905 -42.39 -33.62 -43.41
N LEU A 906 -41.91 -33.27 -44.61
CA LEU A 906 -42.23 -33.84 -45.94
C LEU A 906 -41.28 -33.15 -46.95
N GLN A 907 -40.21 -33.82 -47.39
CA GLN A 907 -40.10 -34.59 -48.65
C GLN A 907 -39.93 -33.78 -49.95
N ALA A 908 -38.72 -33.93 -50.52
CA ALA A 908 -38.36 -34.08 -51.95
C ALA A 908 -38.82 -33.06 -53.04
N ALA A 909 -37.81 -32.50 -53.76
CA ALA A 909 -37.59 -32.51 -55.23
C ALA A 909 -38.78 -32.38 -56.22
N PRO A 910 -38.65 -31.69 -57.39
CA PRO A 910 -37.51 -31.85 -58.30
C PRO A 910 -37.03 -30.64 -59.16
N GLU A 911 -35.83 -30.84 -59.74
CA GLU A 911 -35.30 -30.44 -61.07
C GLU A 911 -35.81 -29.18 -61.83
N ALA A 912 -34.86 -28.32 -62.26
CA ALA A 912 -34.60 -28.05 -63.69
C ALA A 912 -33.32 -27.20 -63.95
N LEU A 913 -32.53 -27.62 -64.95
CA LEU A 913 -31.34 -26.97 -65.54
C LEU A 913 -31.75 -25.99 -66.69
N PRO A 914 -30.88 -25.14 -67.33
CA PRO A 914 -29.49 -25.47 -67.73
C PRO A 914 -28.38 -24.38 -67.81
N ALA A 915 -27.16 -24.84 -67.51
CA ALA A 915 -25.86 -24.68 -68.21
C ALA A 915 -25.51 -23.44 -69.07
N LEU A 916 -24.29 -22.92 -68.83
CA LEU A 916 -23.26 -22.77 -69.88
C LEU A 916 -21.84 -22.93 -69.29
N TRP A 917 -20.98 -23.72 -69.95
CA TRP A 917 -19.55 -23.96 -69.63
C TRP A 917 -18.75 -23.83 -70.94
N PRO A 918 -17.40 -23.75 -70.97
CA PRO A 918 -16.63 -25.01 -70.98
C PRO A 918 -15.17 -24.99 -70.43
N GLY A 919 -14.72 -26.15 -69.94
CA GLY A 919 -13.35 -26.67 -70.14
C GLY A 919 -12.38 -26.58 -68.95
N LEU A 920 -11.52 -27.59 -68.70
CA LEU A 920 -11.37 -28.89 -69.38
C LEU A 920 -10.55 -29.91 -68.54
N ALA A 921 -10.97 -31.20 -68.56
CA ALA A 921 -10.27 -32.45 -68.16
C ALA A 921 -9.84 -32.60 -66.66
N ALA A 922 -10.28 -33.60 -65.86
CA ALA A 922 -10.60 -35.04 -66.06
C ALA A 922 -9.35 -35.92 -66.30
N TRP A 923 -9.22 -37.15 -65.80
CA TRP A 923 -10.24 -38.21 -65.56
C TRP A 923 -10.05 -39.04 -64.28
N GLU A 924 -11.11 -39.76 -63.90
CA GLU A 924 -11.27 -40.65 -62.73
C GLU A 924 -10.77 -42.11 -62.92
N GLU A 925 -10.92 -42.93 -61.86
CA GLU A 925 -11.38 -44.35 -61.79
C GLU A 925 -10.88 -44.99 -60.46
N GLU A 926 -11.57 -45.87 -59.72
CA GLU A 926 -13.02 -46.10 -59.50
C GLU A 926 -13.17 -46.95 -58.20
N GLU A 927 -14.37 -47.41 -57.84
CA GLU A 927 -14.79 -47.89 -56.49
C GLU A 927 -14.42 -49.35 -56.13
N GLU A 928 -14.42 -49.68 -54.82
CA GLU A 928 -14.99 -50.94 -54.28
C GLU A 928 -15.21 -50.85 -52.74
N GLU A 929 -16.38 -51.28 -52.24
CA GLU A 929 -16.77 -51.34 -50.81
C GLU A 929 -16.42 -52.70 -50.16
N GLU A 930 -16.06 -52.74 -48.86
CA GLU A 930 -16.54 -53.79 -47.94
C GLU A 930 -16.55 -53.32 -46.47
N ASP A 931 -17.63 -53.62 -45.74
CA ASP A 931 -17.84 -53.25 -44.35
C ASP A 931 -16.87 -53.89 -43.33
N ARG A 932 -16.66 -53.19 -42.20
CA ARG A 932 -16.59 -53.77 -40.83
C ARG A 932 -16.55 -52.70 -39.73
N GLU A 933 -17.57 -52.68 -38.88
CA GLU A 933 -17.66 -51.87 -37.66
C GLU A 933 -16.64 -52.32 -36.58
N VAL A 934 -15.94 -51.36 -35.95
CA VAL A 934 -15.54 -51.39 -34.53
C VAL A 934 -15.47 -49.94 -34.02
N ASP A 935 -15.96 -49.69 -32.80
CA ASP A 935 -16.13 -48.37 -32.18
C ASP A 935 -14.85 -47.48 -32.15
N MET A 936 -15.02 -46.18 -32.43
CA MET A 936 -14.13 -45.10 -31.99
C MET A 936 -14.96 -43.92 -31.46
N GLU A 937 -14.51 -43.35 -30.34
CA GLU A 937 -15.03 -42.11 -29.78
C GLU A 937 -14.45 -40.92 -30.56
N GLU A 938 -15.31 -40.09 -31.17
CA GLU A 938 -14.88 -38.88 -31.90
C GLU A 938 -14.68 -37.69 -30.94
N ASP A 939 -13.42 -37.36 -30.63
CA ASP A 939 -13.04 -36.00 -30.22
C ASP A 939 -13.01 -35.11 -31.47
N SER A 940 -14.04 -34.27 -31.64
CA SER A 940 -14.11 -33.33 -32.77
C SER A 940 -13.22 -32.10 -32.54
N GLU A 941 -12.17 -31.94 -33.35
CA GLU A 941 -11.32 -30.75 -33.39
C GLU A 941 -12.10 -29.53 -33.92
N GLU A 942 -12.47 -28.57 -33.05
CA GLU A 942 -12.82 -27.21 -33.50
C GLU A 942 -11.54 -26.34 -33.61
N SER A 943 -11.42 -25.64 -34.74
CA SER A 943 -10.17 -25.07 -35.24
C SER A 943 -10.25 -23.54 -35.39
N ASP A 944 -9.33 -22.83 -34.72
CA ASP A 944 -8.78 -21.51 -35.12
C ASP A 944 -9.79 -20.41 -35.55
N SER A 945 -10.94 -20.27 -34.88
CA SER A 945 -11.85 -19.11 -35.09
C SER A 945 -11.83 -18.05 -33.99
N GLU A 946 -11.17 -18.29 -32.84
CA GLU A 946 -11.11 -17.33 -31.73
C GLU A 946 -9.97 -16.29 -31.85
N GLU A 947 -8.92 -16.55 -32.65
CA GLU A 947 -7.79 -15.61 -32.76
C GLU A 947 -8.09 -14.41 -33.70
N GLU A 948 -9.09 -14.50 -34.59
CA GLU A 948 -9.52 -13.37 -35.44
C GLU A 948 -10.46 -12.38 -34.71
N GLU A 949 -11.23 -12.84 -33.71
CA GLU A 949 -12.13 -11.96 -32.93
C GLU A 949 -11.38 -11.04 -31.95
N GLU A 950 -10.25 -11.47 -31.37
CA GLU A 950 -9.42 -10.61 -30.49
C GLU A 950 -8.61 -9.54 -31.25
N GLU A 951 -8.35 -9.73 -32.57
CA GLU A 951 -7.69 -8.69 -33.38
C GLU A 951 -8.68 -7.58 -33.82
N GLU A 952 -9.97 -7.88 -34.07
CA GLU A 952 -10.98 -6.83 -34.32
C GLU A 952 -11.23 -5.94 -33.08
N GLU A 953 -11.25 -6.49 -31.86
CA GLU A 953 -11.40 -5.67 -30.63
C GLU A 953 -10.22 -4.70 -30.42
N ALA A 954 -9.04 -4.98 -30.99
CA ALA A 954 -7.87 -4.10 -30.89
C ALA A 954 -7.91 -2.93 -31.88
N GLU A 955 -8.54 -3.09 -33.05
CA GLU A 955 -8.66 -2.01 -34.05
C GLU A 955 -9.79 -1.02 -33.73
N GLU A 956 -10.84 -1.41 -32.97
CA GLU A 956 -11.92 -0.50 -32.59
C GLU A 956 -11.51 0.60 -31.58
N GLU A 957 -10.44 0.44 -30.78
CA GLU A 957 -9.99 1.50 -29.85
C GLU A 957 -9.16 2.64 -30.49
N GLU A 958 -8.57 2.46 -31.69
CA GLU A 958 -7.77 3.50 -32.36
C GLU A 958 -8.59 4.39 -33.34
N GLY A 959 -9.89 4.14 -33.52
CA GLY A 959 -10.69 4.65 -34.63
C GLY A 959 -11.75 5.72 -34.35
N LEU A 960 -11.45 6.84 -33.67
CA LEU A 960 -12.38 7.97 -33.51
C LEU A 960 -11.77 9.37 -33.79
N ASP A 961 -11.65 9.71 -35.07
CA ASP A 961 -11.77 11.10 -35.55
C ASP A 961 -12.70 11.14 -36.79
N LEU A 962 -13.41 12.25 -37.01
CA LEU A 962 -14.61 12.28 -37.85
C LEU A 962 -14.37 12.28 -39.37
N GLY A 963 -15.06 11.38 -40.06
CA GLY A 963 -16.02 11.79 -41.09
C GLY A 963 -15.85 11.25 -42.51
N THR A 964 -16.87 10.53 -43.01
CA THR A 964 -17.67 10.87 -44.21
C THR A 964 -18.71 9.76 -44.49
N ILE A 965 -19.88 10.15 -45.01
CA ILE A 965 -21.06 9.31 -45.25
C ILE A 965 -20.87 8.39 -46.49
N GLY A 966 -21.34 7.14 -46.40
CA GLY A 966 -21.52 6.22 -47.54
C GLY A 966 -22.41 5.03 -47.17
N GLU A 967 -23.49 4.79 -47.94
CA GLU A 967 -24.57 3.87 -47.55
C GLU A 967 -24.34 2.38 -47.91
N SER A 968 -25.12 1.52 -47.23
CA SER A 968 -25.70 0.24 -47.67
C SER A 968 -24.97 -1.11 -47.44
N CYS A 969 -25.45 -1.87 -46.45
CA CYS A 969 -25.75 -3.31 -46.57
C CYS A 969 -26.67 -3.81 -45.42
N PRO A 970 -27.89 -4.35 -45.67
CA PRO A 970 -28.89 -4.61 -44.62
C PRO A 970 -28.92 -6.06 -44.12
N ILE A 971 -27.78 -6.71 -43.89
CA ILE A 971 -27.71 -8.11 -43.41
C ILE A 971 -26.83 -8.29 -42.14
N LEU A 972 -26.00 -7.29 -41.78
CA LEU A 972 -25.13 -7.34 -40.59
C LEU A 972 -25.79 -6.76 -39.30
N GLY A 973 -27.11 -6.58 -39.30
CA GLY A 973 -27.83 -5.94 -38.20
C GLY A 973 -28.02 -6.83 -36.96
N ASP A 974 -28.55 -8.04 -37.16
CA ASP A 974 -29.10 -8.83 -36.05
C ASP A 974 -28.05 -9.44 -35.11
N LEU A 975 -26.87 -9.82 -35.63
CA LEU A 975 -25.74 -10.29 -34.81
C LEU A 975 -25.16 -9.15 -33.95
N LYS A 976 -24.89 -7.97 -34.54
CA LYS A 976 -24.37 -6.81 -33.80
C LYS A 976 -25.38 -6.30 -32.75
N TYR A 977 -26.68 -6.35 -33.03
CA TYR A 977 -27.73 -5.97 -32.09
C TYR A 977 -27.86 -6.95 -30.91
N ALA A 978 -27.63 -8.26 -31.13
CA ALA A 978 -27.62 -9.27 -30.07
C ALA A 978 -26.41 -9.14 -29.11
N THR A 979 -25.22 -8.88 -29.64
CA THR A 979 -23.99 -8.70 -28.84
C THR A 979 -24.06 -7.39 -28.04
N CYS A 980 -24.49 -6.29 -28.66
CA CYS A 980 -24.68 -5.00 -28.00
C CYS A 980 -25.66 -5.07 -26.80
N LYS A 981 -26.75 -5.85 -26.91
CA LYS A 981 -27.69 -6.09 -25.81
C LYS A 981 -27.09 -6.85 -24.62
N ARG A 982 -25.97 -7.56 -24.79
CA ARG A 982 -25.26 -8.26 -23.70
C ARG A 982 -24.14 -7.42 -23.09
N THR A 983 -23.44 -6.61 -23.88
CA THR A 983 -22.29 -5.81 -23.42
C THR A 983 -22.69 -4.52 -22.70
N LEU A 984 -23.79 -3.85 -23.09
CA LEU A 984 -24.25 -2.62 -22.42
C LEU A 984 -24.56 -2.82 -20.92
N PRO A 985 -25.36 -3.82 -20.50
CA PRO A 985 -25.65 -4.05 -19.08
C PRO A 985 -24.39 -4.40 -18.26
N ARG A 986 -23.40 -5.06 -18.88
CA ARG A 986 -22.09 -5.34 -18.28
C ARG A 986 -21.30 -4.04 -18.05
N ARG A 987 -21.14 -3.20 -19.08
CA ARG A 987 -20.46 -1.90 -18.98
C ARG A 987 -21.10 -0.98 -17.93
N VAL A 988 -22.43 -0.96 -17.82
CA VAL A 988 -23.16 -0.23 -16.77
C VAL A 988 -22.86 -0.77 -15.37
N ARG A 989 -22.91 -2.10 -15.16
CA ARG A 989 -22.57 -2.72 -13.86
C ARG A 989 -21.11 -2.48 -13.46
N GLU A 990 -20.17 -2.58 -14.41
CA GLU A 990 -18.75 -2.32 -14.15
C GLU A 990 -18.49 -0.85 -13.82
N ALA A 991 -19.14 0.10 -14.50
CA ALA A 991 -19.04 1.53 -14.17
C ALA A 991 -19.65 1.83 -12.79
N GLN A 992 -20.78 1.22 -12.45
CA GLN A 992 -21.43 1.35 -11.14
C GLN A 992 -20.56 0.77 -10.01
N MET A 993 -19.92 -0.39 -10.24
CA MET A 993 -18.96 -0.99 -9.31
C MET A 993 -17.72 -0.10 -9.12
N LYS A 994 -17.14 0.43 -10.21
CA LYS A 994 -15.99 1.35 -10.15
C LYS A 994 -16.32 2.62 -9.33
N ARG A 995 -17.50 3.22 -9.53
CA ARG A 995 -17.99 4.36 -8.74
C ARG A 995 -18.16 4.02 -7.26
N PHE A 996 -18.77 2.88 -6.96
CA PHE A 996 -18.93 2.39 -5.58
C PHE A 996 -17.56 2.22 -4.88
N CYS A 997 -16.59 1.59 -5.56
CA CYS A 997 -15.23 1.45 -5.05
C CYS A 997 -14.52 2.81 -4.83
N LYS A 998 -14.67 3.78 -5.76
CA LYS A 998 -14.15 5.15 -5.60
C LYS A 998 -14.73 5.82 -4.36
N ALA A 999 -16.06 5.78 -4.18
CA ALA A 999 -16.74 6.33 -3.01
C ALA A 999 -16.25 5.71 -1.68
N GLN A 1000 -16.10 4.38 -1.66
CA GLN A 1000 -15.68 3.66 -0.47
C GLN A 1000 -14.21 3.89 -0.10
N ALA A 1001 -13.32 4.05 -1.10
CA ALA A 1001 -11.93 4.43 -0.86
C ALA A 1001 -11.81 5.83 -0.23
N ILE A 1002 -12.59 6.80 -0.72
CA ILE A 1002 -12.63 8.16 -0.19
C ILE A 1002 -13.15 8.16 1.26
N GLN A 1003 -14.27 7.48 1.53
CA GLN A 1003 -14.85 7.35 2.87
C GLN A 1003 -13.83 6.76 3.87
N ARG A 1004 -13.17 5.67 3.49
CA ARG A 1004 -12.12 5.05 4.32
C ARG A 1004 -10.99 6.04 4.61
N ARG A 1005 -10.53 6.79 3.61
CA ARG A 1005 -9.40 7.71 3.79
C ARG A 1005 -9.77 8.89 4.71
N LEU A 1006 -10.99 9.42 4.60
CA LEU A 1006 -11.52 10.42 5.54
C LEU A 1006 -11.59 9.90 6.98
N GLU A 1007 -11.95 8.63 7.19
CA GLU A 1007 -11.94 7.98 8.52
C GLU A 1007 -10.51 7.80 9.06
N GLU A 1008 -9.55 7.36 8.23
CA GLU A 1008 -8.13 7.24 8.60
C GLU A 1008 -7.52 8.60 8.99
N ILE A 1009 -7.83 9.65 8.22
CA ILE A 1009 -7.41 11.03 8.50
C ILE A 1009 -8.00 11.51 9.84
N GLU A 1010 -9.28 11.22 10.12
CA GLU A 1010 -9.92 11.61 11.37
C GLU A 1010 -9.29 10.94 12.60
N VAL A 1011 -8.98 9.64 12.53
CA VAL A 1011 -8.25 8.94 13.61
C VAL A 1011 -6.87 9.59 13.81
N THR A 1012 -6.15 9.85 12.71
CA THR A 1012 -4.83 10.49 12.76
C THR A 1012 -4.88 11.90 13.36
N PHE A 1013 -5.92 12.70 13.05
CA PHE A 1013 -6.12 14.00 13.69
C PHE A 1013 -6.26 13.88 15.20
N ARG A 1014 -7.08 12.97 15.72
CA ARG A 1014 -7.27 12.78 17.17
C ARG A 1014 -5.95 12.43 17.88
N GLU A 1015 -5.09 11.64 17.24
CA GLU A 1015 -3.75 11.33 17.78
C GLU A 1015 -2.83 12.56 17.80
N LEU A 1016 -2.79 13.34 16.71
CA LEU A 1016 -1.99 14.57 16.63
C LEU A 1016 -2.48 15.65 17.61
N GLU A 1017 -3.80 15.75 17.81
CA GLU A 1017 -4.45 16.59 18.81
C GLU A 1017 -3.96 16.20 20.22
N GLN A 1018 -4.08 14.93 20.60
CA GLN A 1018 -3.63 14.46 21.93
C GLN A 1018 -2.13 14.66 22.17
N GLN A 1019 -1.28 14.40 21.17
CA GLN A 1019 0.16 14.66 21.26
C GLN A 1019 0.45 16.15 21.38
N GLY A 1020 -0.24 16.96 20.58
CA GLY A 1020 -0.13 18.42 20.56
C GLY A 1020 -0.52 19.09 21.88
N ILE A 1021 -1.66 18.70 22.44
CA ILE A 1021 -2.16 19.21 23.72
C ILE A 1021 -1.17 18.91 24.85
N LYS A 1022 -0.60 17.69 24.89
CA LYS A 1022 0.43 17.31 25.88
C LYS A 1022 1.69 18.17 25.70
N LEU A 1023 2.17 18.31 24.46
CA LEU A 1023 3.39 19.04 24.14
C LEU A 1023 3.27 20.55 24.39
N GLU A 1024 2.14 21.15 24.03
CA GLU A 1024 1.88 22.58 24.27
C GLU A 1024 1.68 22.88 25.76
N LYS A 1025 1.16 21.93 26.56
CA LYS A 1025 1.17 22.03 28.02
C LYS A 1025 2.61 22.04 28.57
N PHE A 1026 3.47 21.11 28.17
CA PHE A 1026 4.87 21.08 28.60
C PHE A 1026 5.65 22.36 28.22
N LEU A 1027 5.35 22.95 27.05
CA LEU A 1027 5.91 24.23 26.63
C LEU A 1027 5.44 25.44 27.47
N ARG A 1028 4.25 25.34 28.08
CA ARG A 1028 3.61 26.42 28.85
C ARG A 1028 3.75 26.27 30.38
N ASP A 1029 4.14 25.10 30.88
CA ASP A 1029 4.44 24.92 32.32
C ASP A 1029 5.62 25.80 32.74
N GLU A 1030 5.38 26.70 33.70
CA GLU A 1030 6.39 27.65 34.20
C GLU A 1030 7.47 27.00 35.09
N GLY A 1031 7.38 25.69 35.30
CA GLY A 1031 8.31 24.90 36.11
C GLY A 1031 9.69 24.67 35.47
N GLY A 1032 10.51 25.73 35.39
CA GLY A 1032 11.99 25.65 35.40
C GLY A 1032 12.70 24.80 34.34
N SER A 1033 12.02 24.37 33.26
CA SER A 1033 12.59 23.45 32.27
C SER A 1033 13.69 24.10 31.41
N PRO A 1034 14.81 23.40 31.13
CA PRO A 1034 15.93 23.93 30.36
C PRO A 1034 15.56 24.44 28.96
N ALA A 1035 16.27 25.47 28.49
CA ALA A 1035 16.00 26.12 27.20
C ALA A 1035 16.08 25.15 26.00
N ASP A 1036 17.02 24.19 26.05
CA ASP A 1036 17.19 23.18 25.00
C ASP A 1036 15.99 22.24 24.90
N GLN A 1037 15.42 21.87 26.06
CA GLN A 1037 14.24 21.01 26.12
C GLN A 1037 12.99 21.73 25.60
N LYS A 1038 12.84 23.03 25.90
CA LYS A 1038 11.80 23.87 25.30
C LYS A 1038 11.98 24.02 23.78
N THR A 1039 13.23 24.15 23.31
CA THR A 1039 13.55 24.21 21.88
C THR A 1039 13.22 22.89 21.17
N GLN A 1040 13.54 21.75 21.77
CA GLN A 1040 13.18 20.43 21.27
C GLN A 1040 11.65 20.25 21.18
N TRP A 1041 10.91 20.65 22.23
CA TRP A 1041 9.44 20.61 22.21
C TRP A 1041 8.83 21.56 21.18
N MET A 1042 9.41 22.73 20.95
CA MET A 1042 8.97 23.67 19.91
C MET A 1042 9.13 23.09 18.50
N ASN A 1043 10.29 22.47 18.21
CA ASN A 1043 10.53 21.80 16.94
C ASN A 1043 9.57 20.62 16.72
N GLN A 1044 9.30 19.84 17.76
CA GLN A 1044 8.32 18.76 17.73
C GLN A 1044 6.88 19.29 17.50
N LEU A 1045 6.53 20.44 18.09
CA LEU A 1045 5.22 21.08 17.89
C LEU A 1045 5.06 21.57 16.44
N LEU A 1046 6.09 22.19 15.88
CA LEU A 1046 6.11 22.63 14.48
C LEU A 1046 5.92 21.45 13.51
N TYR A 1047 6.60 20.32 13.75
CA TYR A 1047 6.44 19.09 12.96
C TYR A 1047 4.99 18.56 13.02
N LEU A 1048 4.40 18.49 14.22
CA LEU A 1048 3.00 18.06 14.37
C LEU A 1048 2.02 19.00 13.65
N VAL A 1049 2.26 20.32 13.69
CA VAL A 1049 1.45 21.32 12.96
C VAL A 1049 1.58 21.17 11.45
N GLN A 1050 2.78 20.96 10.92
CA GLN A 1050 2.98 20.67 9.49
C GLN A 1050 2.24 19.39 9.07
N LYS A 1051 2.32 18.33 9.88
CA LYS A 1051 1.60 17.08 9.64
C LYS A 1051 0.08 17.24 9.68
N LYS A 1052 -0.45 18.04 10.63
CA LYS A 1052 -1.87 18.41 10.68
C LYS A 1052 -2.31 19.16 9.42
N ASN A 1053 -1.53 20.15 8.97
CA ASN A 1053 -1.87 20.93 7.78
C ASN A 1053 -1.87 20.07 6.51
N SER A 1054 -0.93 19.13 6.37
CA SER A 1054 -0.91 18.16 5.26
C SER A 1054 -2.18 17.30 5.23
N LEU A 1055 -2.61 16.78 6.38
CA LEU A 1055 -3.85 15.99 6.48
C LEU A 1055 -5.12 16.83 6.23
N MET A 1056 -5.07 18.13 6.53
CA MET A 1056 -6.18 19.05 6.26
C MET A 1056 -6.33 19.38 4.77
N SER A 1057 -5.22 19.49 4.03
CA SER A 1057 -5.29 19.61 2.56
C SER A 1057 -5.83 18.32 1.93
N GLU A 1058 -5.35 17.16 2.41
CA GLU A 1058 -5.85 15.84 1.96
C GLU A 1058 -7.33 15.64 2.28
N GLU A 1059 -7.80 16.04 3.47
CA GLU A 1059 -9.23 16.05 3.83
C GLU A 1059 -10.03 16.93 2.83
N SER A 1060 -9.54 18.11 2.49
CA SER A 1060 -10.16 19.01 1.50
C SER A 1060 -10.25 18.38 0.11
N ASP A 1061 -9.19 17.73 -0.39
CA ASP A 1061 -9.20 17.11 -1.72
C ASP A 1061 -10.19 15.94 -1.81
N LEU A 1062 -10.26 15.14 -0.74
CA LEU A 1062 -11.22 14.05 -0.62
C LEU A 1062 -12.66 14.55 -0.58
N MET A 1063 -12.94 15.68 0.09
CA MET A 1063 -14.27 16.29 0.07
C MET A 1063 -14.69 16.78 -1.32
N ILE A 1064 -13.77 17.32 -2.13
CA ILE A 1064 -14.06 17.67 -3.53
C ILE A 1064 -14.36 16.40 -4.34
N ALA A 1065 -13.66 15.29 -4.10
CA ALA A 1065 -13.94 14.00 -4.75
C ALA A 1065 -15.31 13.40 -4.34
N VAL A 1066 -15.80 13.67 -3.12
CA VAL A 1066 -17.20 13.35 -2.71
C VAL A 1066 -18.20 14.19 -3.52
N GLN A 1067 -17.94 15.49 -3.71
CA GLN A 1067 -18.81 16.36 -4.49
C GLN A 1067 -18.84 15.95 -5.97
N GLU A 1068 -17.70 15.59 -6.56
CA GLU A 1068 -17.64 15.04 -7.92
C GLU A 1068 -18.48 13.76 -8.06
N LEU A 1069 -18.35 12.81 -7.13
CA LEU A 1069 -19.15 11.57 -7.13
C LEU A 1069 -20.65 11.84 -7.05
N LYS A 1070 -21.07 12.83 -6.25
CA LYS A 1070 -22.48 13.23 -6.14
C LYS A 1070 -23.02 13.78 -7.47
N LEU A 1071 -22.22 14.59 -8.18
CA LEU A 1071 -22.58 15.10 -9.51
C LEU A 1071 -22.56 13.99 -10.57
N GLU A 1072 -21.61 13.05 -10.51
CA GLU A 1072 -21.56 11.87 -11.39
C GLU A 1072 -22.79 10.96 -11.26
N GLU A 1073 -23.32 10.82 -10.04
CA GLU A 1073 -24.56 10.08 -9.77
C GLU A 1073 -25.78 10.84 -10.30
N GLN A 1074 -25.90 12.14 -10.01
CA GLN A 1074 -26.96 12.98 -10.57
C GLN A 1074 -26.96 12.98 -12.11
N GLN A 1075 -25.78 13.10 -12.73
CA GLN A 1075 -25.62 13.01 -14.18
C GLN A 1075 -26.13 11.67 -14.71
N TRP A 1076 -25.77 10.55 -14.07
CA TRP A 1076 -26.20 9.22 -14.50
C TRP A 1076 -27.72 9.02 -14.36
N GLN A 1077 -28.34 9.50 -13.28
CA GLN A 1077 -29.80 9.44 -13.11
C GLN A 1077 -30.53 10.25 -14.18
N LEU A 1078 -30.00 11.43 -14.54
CA LEU A 1078 -30.55 12.27 -15.61
C LEU A 1078 -30.33 11.64 -16.99
N ASP A 1079 -29.16 11.06 -17.26
CA ASP A 1079 -28.88 10.31 -18.49
C ASP A 1079 -29.80 9.09 -18.66
N GLN A 1080 -30.14 8.38 -17.58
CA GLN A 1080 -31.11 7.27 -17.63
C GLN A 1080 -32.53 7.77 -17.96
N LYS A 1081 -32.99 8.86 -17.32
CA LYS A 1081 -34.27 9.49 -17.64
C LYS A 1081 -34.31 9.96 -19.09
N LEU A 1082 -33.26 10.63 -19.56
CA LEU A 1082 -33.18 11.15 -20.93
C LEU A 1082 -33.20 10.01 -21.96
N ARG A 1083 -32.48 8.91 -21.72
CA ARG A 1083 -32.56 7.70 -22.58
C ARG A 1083 -33.97 7.14 -22.64
N TRP A 1084 -34.67 7.04 -21.50
CA TRP A 1084 -36.07 6.58 -21.47
C TRP A 1084 -37.00 7.47 -22.30
N TYR A 1085 -36.82 8.80 -22.27
CA TYR A 1085 -37.55 9.70 -23.15
C TYR A 1085 -37.13 9.57 -24.62
N MET A 1086 -35.85 9.35 -24.93
CA MET A 1086 -35.36 9.19 -26.31
C MET A 1086 -35.73 7.83 -26.94
N GLU A 1087 -35.91 6.78 -26.15
CA GLU A 1087 -36.33 5.44 -26.60
C GLU A 1087 -37.84 5.35 -26.89
N LYS A 1088 -38.65 6.31 -26.42
CA LYS A 1088 -40.06 6.44 -26.83
C LYS A 1088 -40.14 6.91 -28.28
N GLU A 1089 -40.86 6.16 -29.13
CA GLU A 1089 -41.23 6.63 -30.47
C GLU A 1089 -41.94 7.99 -30.41
N GLU A 1090 -41.57 8.88 -31.33
CA GLU A 1090 -42.00 10.29 -31.32
C GLU A 1090 -43.53 10.45 -31.49
N ALA A 1091 -44.20 9.46 -32.09
CA ALA A 1091 -45.65 9.37 -32.20
C ALA A 1091 -46.38 8.96 -30.89
N LEU A 1092 -45.63 8.46 -29.89
CA LEU A 1092 -46.14 8.03 -28.58
C LEU A 1092 -45.76 8.99 -27.45
N LYS A 1093 -44.95 10.03 -27.73
CA LYS A 1093 -44.62 11.07 -26.76
C LYS A 1093 -45.81 11.99 -26.50
N THR A 1094 -46.21 12.11 -25.25
CA THR A 1094 -47.21 13.10 -24.83
C THR A 1094 -46.61 14.52 -24.80
N ALA A 1095 -47.45 15.55 -24.77
CA ALA A 1095 -46.98 16.92 -24.58
C ALA A 1095 -46.24 17.11 -23.23
N GLU A 1096 -46.60 16.32 -22.22
CA GLU A 1096 -45.97 16.29 -20.90
C GLU A 1096 -44.59 15.61 -20.95
N ASP A 1097 -44.45 14.49 -21.68
CA ASP A 1097 -43.15 13.86 -21.95
C ASP A 1097 -42.17 14.84 -22.60
N CYS A 1098 -42.63 15.58 -23.62
CA CYS A 1098 -41.82 16.58 -24.33
C CYS A 1098 -41.40 17.79 -23.47
N VAL A 1099 -42.11 18.06 -22.36
CA VAL A 1099 -41.71 19.05 -21.35
C VAL A 1099 -40.69 18.45 -20.39
N ALA A 1100 -40.96 17.25 -19.87
CA ALA A 1100 -40.07 16.55 -18.94
C ALA A 1100 -38.70 16.18 -19.57
N GLU A 1101 -38.66 15.87 -20.88
CA GLU A 1101 -37.44 15.65 -21.65
C GLU A 1101 -36.56 16.93 -21.70
N LYS A 1102 -37.18 18.09 -21.96
CA LYS A 1102 -36.50 19.39 -21.96
C LYS A 1102 -36.04 19.81 -20.57
N GLU A 1103 -36.83 19.52 -19.55
CA GLU A 1103 -36.47 19.80 -18.15
C GLU A 1103 -35.30 18.91 -17.69
N THR A 1104 -35.32 17.63 -18.05
CA THR A 1104 -34.21 16.70 -17.80
C THR A 1104 -32.92 17.18 -18.46
N LEU A 1105 -32.99 17.69 -19.71
CA LEU A 1105 -31.84 18.27 -20.40
C LEU A 1105 -31.32 19.55 -19.70
N ALA A 1106 -32.22 20.41 -19.21
CA ALA A 1106 -31.84 21.61 -18.45
C ALA A 1106 -31.15 21.26 -17.12
N GLN A 1107 -31.66 20.25 -16.40
CA GLN A 1107 -31.03 19.72 -15.18
C GLN A 1107 -29.64 19.11 -15.47
N LEU A 1108 -29.47 18.46 -16.62
CA LEU A 1108 -28.17 17.90 -17.03
C LEU A 1108 -27.13 19.00 -17.28
N LEU A 1109 -27.53 20.10 -17.93
CA LEU A 1109 -26.67 21.28 -18.14
C LEU A 1109 -26.25 21.94 -16.82
N ASP A 1110 -27.14 22.02 -15.83
CA ASP A 1110 -26.82 22.52 -14.49
C ASP A 1110 -25.79 21.62 -13.76
N VAL A 1111 -25.92 20.29 -13.86
CA VAL A 1111 -24.92 19.34 -13.32
C VAL A 1111 -23.56 19.51 -13.99
N VAL A 1112 -23.51 19.71 -15.31
CA VAL A 1112 -22.27 19.99 -16.05
C VAL A 1112 -21.63 21.31 -15.59
N ASN A 1113 -22.43 22.37 -15.42
CA ASN A 1113 -21.93 23.66 -14.91
C ASN A 1113 -21.36 23.55 -13.49
N LYS A 1114 -22.03 22.79 -12.61
CA LYS A 1114 -21.54 22.49 -11.26
C LYS A 1114 -20.21 21.72 -11.30
N ARG A 1115 -20.05 20.75 -12.20
CA ARG A 1115 -18.78 20.02 -12.37
C ARG A 1115 -17.65 20.93 -12.85
N ASN A 1116 -17.94 21.83 -13.80
CA ASN A 1116 -16.96 22.82 -14.29
C ASN A 1116 -16.50 23.76 -13.16
N ALA A 1117 -17.40 24.16 -12.26
CA ALA A 1117 -17.05 24.97 -11.09
C ALA A 1117 -16.12 24.22 -10.11
N LEU A 1118 -16.34 22.92 -9.86
CA LEU A 1118 -15.42 22.12 -9.05
C LEU A 1118 -14.02 22.02 -9.67
N ILE A 1119 -13.93 21.81 -10.99
CA ILE A 1119 -12.66 21.76 -11.73
C ILE A 1119 -11.93 23.10 -11.62
N GLN A 1120 -12.65 24.22 -11.74
CA GLN A 1120 -12.07 25.55 -11.57
C GLN A 1120 -11.50 25.76 -10.15
N MET A 1121 -12.24 25.37 -9.10
CA MET A 1121 -11.74 25.45 -7.73
C MET A 1121 -10.48 24.58 -7.49
N GLN A 1122 -10.42 23.39 -8.09
CA GLN A 1122 -9.22 22.53 -8.02
C GLN A 1122 -8.02 23.18 -8.71
N GLU A 1123 -8.22 23.80 -9.88
CA GLU A 1123 -7.14 24.50 -10.60
C GLU A 1123 -6.69 25.76 -9.86
N GLU A 1124 -7.62 26.54 -9.27
CA GLU A 1124 -7.29 27.69 -8.43
C GLU A 1124 -6.52 27.29 -7.15
N LYS A 1125 -6.88 26.16 -6.52
CA LYS A 1125 -6.11 25.57 -5.41
C LYS A 1125 -4.71 25.17 -5.88
N ARG A 1126 -4.60 24.44 -7.00
CA ARG A 1126 -3.32 23.99 -7.58
C ARG A 1126 -2.39 25.16 -7.94
N LEU A 1127 -2.94 26.23 -8.52
CA LEU A 1127 -2.21 27.47 -8.83
C LEU A 1127 -1.79 28.22 -7.57
N SER A 1128 -2.60 28.18 -6.50
CA SER A 1128 -2.25 28.79 -5.21
C SER A 1128 -1.12 28.02 -4.52
N GLU A 1129 -1.14 26.69 -4.56
CA GLU A 1129 -0.06 25.83 -4.03
C GLU A 1129 1.24 25.94 -4.83
N LEU A 1130 1.18 26.20 -6.14
CA LEU A 1130 2.36 26.48 -6.98
C LEU A 1130 2.99 27.87 -6.72
N HIS A 1131 2.28 28.77 -6.04
CA HIS A 1131 2.75 30.12 -5.70
C HIS A 1131 3.16 30.28 -4.22
N ALA A 1132 2.98 29.24 -3.38
CA ALA A 1132 3.30 29.22 -1.95
C ALA A 1132 4.71 28.68 -1.64
#